data_AF-A0A7J7ILV3-F1
#
_entry.id   AF-A0A7J7ILV3-F1
#
_cell.length_a   1.000
_cell.length_b   1.000
_cell.length_c   1.000
_cell.angle_alpha   90.00
_cell.angle_beta   90.00
_cell.angle_gamma   90.00
#
_symmetry.space_group_name_H-M   'P 1'
#
loop_
_entity.id
_entity.type
_entity.pdbx_description
1 polymer ?
#
loop_
_entity_poly.entity_id
_entity_poly.type
_entity_poly.pdbx_seq_one_letter_code
_entity_poly.pdbx_strand_id
1 'polypeptide(L)'
;MNAHKEGRGSGTDLLWVCPPPTGAVHRGGRVAGAAPAPALWRPRAPMASGWSSRLFVRTPSLDTVRFRRCARPPGVRSLCQRTSPTTEGMSSEGARSSASETAVADAGVIGLAVMGQNLALNLASHGFAVSVYNRTYARTEETVQRALRELGPGPGPGPGPGPSLGDGRAADPPVQGFADLKSFARSLKRPRKVFLLVKAGDAVDATVEALAEVLEAGDIIVDGGNEWYENTERRAKSVSAHGLLYVGMGVSGGEDGARHGPSLMPGGSREAYAQLEPLLVRIAAQVPGSGPCVTYVGPGGSGNYVKMVHNGIEYGDMQLIGEAYDLLRGVGGLSASSAADVFATWNAGDLQSFLVEITARILRVCDDVAGAGTSSSSGADGSGTAAGCVDALVDRILDRSGSKGTGMWTVAEALRRGVAVPTIAAALDGRYLSAMKGERERASRVLCGPERPVTAASLSLSADLGAAGPDTATTRPQRGAATMPDMNAGRADLAAPSVPTHTLVAAVGDALFCSKLCSYAQGLSLLQTASSEQGWSLKLSELARIWKGGCIIRAQLLERIEAAFRREPGLPNLLLDEMLAADIARRQDGWRRCVALAAAHGVPAPALTASLSYYDTYRQGVLRSSQLVQAQRDCFGSHTYERLDRPGRVWHTRWTGDGQSVEISA
;
A
#
# COMPACT_ATOMS: atom_id res chain seq x y z
N MET A 1 43.31 13.36 -35.54
CA MET A 1 44.39 12.52 -36.13
C MET A 1 45.29 12.01 -35.02
N ASN A 2 46.03 10.93 -35.27
CA ASN A 2 46.79 10.14 -34.29
C ASN A 2 48.12 10.86 -33.90
N ALA A 3 48.95 10.45 -32.93
CA ALA A 3 49.18 9.17 -32.22
C ALA A 3 49.67 9.46 -30.76
N HIS A 4 49.54 8.61 -29.72
CA HIS A 4 50.27 7.34 -29.44
C HIS A 4 51.81 7.48 -29.61
N LYS A 5 52.74 7.10 -28.70
CA LYS A 5 52.87 6.10 -27.60
C LYS A 5 53.99 6.59 -26.62
N GLU A 6 54.30 6.10 -25.40
CA GLU A 6 53.68 5.26 -24.33
C GLU A 6 54.64 5.23 -23.08
N GLY A 7 54.20 4.75 -21.89
CA GLY A 7 55.09 3.98 -20.98
C GLY A 7 55.26 4.34 -19.47
N ARG A 8 54.60 3.55 -18.60
CA ARG A 8 54.93 3.22 -17.17
C ARG A 8 54.85 4.39 -16.13
N GLY A 9 54.47 4.17 -14.87
CA GLY A 9 54.03 2.94 -14.19
C GLY A 9 53.68 3.16 -12.69
N SER A 10 53.51 2.05 -11.95
CA SER A 10 53.20 1.92 -10.51
C SER A 10 51.91 2.56 -9.96
N GLY A 11 50.94 1.68 -9.65
CA GLY A 11 50.17 1.71 -8.41
C GLY A 11 50.32 0.35 -7.72
N THR A 12 49.95 0.23 -6.44
CA THR A 12 49.94 -1.05 -5.70
C THR A 12 48.92 -1.03 -4.57
N ASP A 13 47.98 -1.98 -4.60
CA ASP A 13 47.29 -2.47 -3.40
C ASP A 13 48.27 -3.20 -2.47
N LEU A 14 47.90 -3.36 -1.21
CA LEU A 14 48.51 -4.38 -0.34
C LEU A 14 47.46 -5.02 0.58
N LEU A 15 47.24 -6.32 0.39
CA LEU A 15 46.57 -7.17 1.38
C LEU A 15 47.40 -7.27 2.66
N TRP A 16 46.76 -7.70 3.75
CA TRP A 16 47.49 -8.35 4.85
C TRP A 16 46.87 -9.70 5.21
N VAL A 17 47.74 -10.63 5.59
CA VAL A 17 47.47 -12.07 5.73
C VAL A 17 47.33 -12.44 7.20
N CYS A 18 46.49 -13.43 7.51
CA CYS A 18 46.27 -13.92 8.86
C CYS A 18 47.19 -15.12 9.19
N PRO A 19 48.09 -15.03 10.19
CA PRO A 19 48.87 -16.17 10.67
C PRO A 19 48.15 -16.92 11.82
N PRO A 20 48.33 -18.25 11.95
CA PRO A 20 47.71 -19.04 13.02
C PRO A 20 48.55 -19.04 14.31
N PRO A 21 47.92 -19.18 15.50
CA PRO A 21 48.59 -19.60 16.72
C PRO A 21 48.33 -21.08 17.03
N THR A 22 49.40 -21.82 17.34
CA THR A 22 49.35 -23.16 17.94
C THR A 22 48.92 -23.11 19.41
N GLY A 23 48.35 -24.20 19.93
CA GLY A 23 47.88 -24.27 21.31
C GLY A 23 48.96 -24.70 22.31
N ALA A 24 48.98 -24.06 23.47
CA ALA A 24 49.65 -24.53 24.69
C ALA A 24 48.88 -24.02 25.93
N VAL A 25 49.00 -24.72 27.06
CA VAL A 25 48.22 -24.48 28.29
C VAL A 25 49.10 -23.94 29.40
N HIS A 26 48.73 -22.82 30.05
CA HIS A 26 48.58 -22.76 31.53
C HIS A 26 48.08 -21.41 32.10
N ARG A 27 47.18 -21.54 33.09
CA ARG A 27 46.90 -20.68 34.26
C ARG A 27 47.46 -19.23 34.32
N GLY A 28 46.52 -18.27 34.34
CA GLY A 28 46.26 -17.47 35.55
C GLY A 28 46.93 -16.10 35.68
N GLY A 29 46.11 -15.04 35.80
CA GLY A 29 46.51 -13.69 36.19
C GLY A 29 45.32 -12.73 36.21
N ARG A 30 45.24 -11.84 37.21
CA ARG A 30 44.23 -10.77 37.24
C ARG A 30 44.83 -9.50 36.63
N VAL A 31 44.02 -8.75 35.87
CA VAL A 31 44.29 -7.34 35.53
C VAL A 31 43.02 -6.53 35.78
N ALA A 32 43.17 -5.28 36.18
CA ALA A 32 42.07 -4.37 36.49
C ALA A 32 42.26 -3.01 35.77
N GLY A 33 41.15 -2.28 35.59
CA GLY A 33 41.18 -0.85 35.25
C GLY A 33 41.15 -0.51 33.75
N ALA A 34 39.95 -0.22 33.23
CA ALA A 34 39.76 0.59 32.02
C ALA A 34 38.38 1.28 32.07
N ALA A 35 38.34 2.58 31.76
CA ALA A 35 37.13 3.38 31.59
C ALA A 35 37.48 4.71 30.90
N PRO A 36 36.54 5.44 30.27
CA PRO A 36 35.19 5.05 29.86
C PRO A 36 34.94 5.22 28.33
N ALA A 37 33.75 4.81 27.87
CA ALA A 37 33.17 5.18 26.57
C ALA A 37 31.76 5.80 26.82
N PRO A 38 31.20 6.62 25.89
CA PRO A 38 30.15 7.57 26.22
C PRO A 38 28.76 6.94 26.44
N ALA A 39 27.91 7.67 27.16
CA ALA A 39 26.60 7.20 27.61
C ALA A 39 25.47 7.43 26.59
N LEU A 40 24.58 6.45 26.48
CA LEU A 40 23.21 6.61 25.99
C LEU A 40 22.21 6.07 27.03
N TRP A 41 20.97 6.52 26.91
CA TRP A 41 19.91 6.47 27.93
C TRP A 41 19.63 5.11 28.60
N ARG A 42 19.18 5.18 29.86
CA ARG A 42 18.54 4.09 30.61
C ARG A 42 17.09 4.47 31.01
N PRO A 43 16.10 3.58 30.88
CA PRO A 43 14.87 3.68 31.65
C PRO A 43 15.09 3.30 33.12
N ARG A 44 14.29 3.87 34.03
CA ARG A 44 14.27 3.51 35.47
C ARG A 44 13.18 2.46 35.75
N ALA A 45 13.42 1.67 36.79
CA ALA A 45 12.42 0.91 37.55
C ALA A 45 12.88 0.88 39.03
N PRO A 46 12.05 0.46 40.01
CA PRO A 46 10.63 0.12 39.92
C PRO A 46 9.75 0.98 40.85
N MET A 47 8.42 0.79 40.79
CA MET A 47 7.55 0.95 41.97
C MET A 47 6.50 -0.16 41.99
N ALA A 48 6.18 -0.65 43.18
CA ALA A 48 5.16 -1.67 43.40
C ALA A 48 3.91 -1.04 44.02
N SER A 49 2.73 -1.44 43.55
CA SER A 49 1.50 -1.41 44.34
C SER A 49 0.59 -2.52 43.86
N GLY A 50 0.09 -3.34 44.79
CA GLY A 50 -0.97 -4.31 44.48
C GLY A 50 -2.33 -3.61 44.52
N TRP A 51 -3.20 -3.93 43.57
CA TRP A 51 -4.55 -3.37 43.51
C TRP A 51 -5.59 -4.47 43.74
N SER A 52 -6.26 -4.41 44.89
CA SER A 52 -7.41 -5.24 45.21
C SER A 52 -8.65 -4.78 44.44
N SER A 53 -9.59 -5.70 44.23
CA SER A 53 -10.82 -5.46 43.48
C SER A 53 -11.88 -4.66 44.26
N ARG A 54 -12.96 -4.29 43.53
CA ARG A 54 -14.19 -3.57 43.94
C ARG A 54 -14.14 -2.03 43.83
N LEU A 55 -14.91 -1.52 42.87
CA LEU A 55 -16.00 -0.59 43.21
C LEU A 55 -17.16 -0.74 42.21
N PHE A 56 -18.39 -0.83 42.73
CA PHE A 56 -19.62 -0.71 41.94
C PHE A 56 -19.92 0.78 41.70
N VAL A 57 -20.40 1.14 40.52
CA VAL A 57 -21.08 2.43 40.29
C VAL A 57 -22.47 2.16 39.73
N ARG A 58 -23.50 2.72 40.36
CA ARG A 58 -24.90 2.61 39.93
C ARG A 58 -25.22 3.63 38.84
N THR A 59 -26.07 3.26 37.90
CA THR A 59 -26.84 4.21 37.08
C THR A 59 -27.99 4.82 37.88
N PRO A 60 -28.36 6.07 37.59
CA PRO A 60 -29.71 6.61 37.81
C PRO A 60 -30.46 6.80 36.48
N SER A 61 -31.79 6.89 36.55
CA SER A 61 -32.69 7.13 35.42
C SER A 61 -33.77 8.18 35.80
N LEU A 62 -34.72 8.42 34.88
CA LEU A 62 -35.96 9.23 35.03
C LEU A 62 -35.88 10.75 34.74
N ASP A 63 -36.22 11.08 33.50
CA ASP A 63 -37.45 11.79 33.09
C ASP A 63 -37.81 13.23 33.55
N THR A 64 -38.16 14.03 32.52
CA THR A 64 -39.16 15.11 32.47
C THR A 64 -38.98 16.40 33.30
N VAL A 65 -38.63 17.49 32.61
CA VAL A 65 -39.07 18.86 32.94
C VAL A 65 -39.58 19.56 31.65
N ARG A 66 -40.52 20.50 31.77
CA ARG A 66 -41.35 21.04 30.68
C ARG A 66 -40.77 22.29 29.99
N PHE A 67 -41.18 22.50 28.73
CA PHE A 67 -41.04 23.78 28.00
C PHE A 67 -41.70 24.98 28.73
N ARG A 68 -41.10 26.17 28.55
CA ARG A 68 -41.82 27.47 28.57
C ARG A 68 -41.28 28.40 27.46
N ARG A 69 -42.18 29.15 26.82
CA ARG A 69 -41.88 30.29 25.92
C ARG A 69 -41.98 31.61 26.71
N CYS A 70 -41.13 32.58 26.37
CA CYS A 70 -41.30 34.06 26.44
C CYS A 70 -39.96 34.71 26.02
N ALA A 71 -39.85 35.95 25.54
CA ALA A 71 -40.75 36.83 24.79
C ALA A 71 -39.89 37.96 24.15
N ARG A 72 -40.38 38.67 23.11
CA ARG A 72 -39.69 39.84 22.54
C ARG A 72 -39.99 41.13 23.34
N PRO A 73 -39.01 42.04 23.52
CA PRO A 73 -39.27 43.47 23.71
C PRO A 73 -39.47 44.19 22.35
N PRO A 74 -40.12 45.38 22.32
CA PRO A 74 -40.46 46.12 21.10
C PRO A 74 -39.38 47.13 20.66
N GLY A 75 -39.54 47.69 19.45
CA GLY A 75 -38.69 48.76 18.90
C GLY A 75 -39.30 50.16 19.00
N VAL A 76 -38.52 51.17 18.60
CA VAL A 76 -38.90 52.61 18.57
C VAL A 76 -38.62 53.19 17.17
N ARG A 77 -39.40 54.20 16.74
CA ARG A 77 -39.24 54.92 15.46
C ARG A 77 -39.20 56.45 15.67
N SER A 78 -38.20 57.11 15.08
CA SER A 78 -38.29 58.52 14.60
C SER A 78 -37.09 58.79 13.67
N LEU A 79 -37.22 59.18 12.40
CA LEU A 79 -37.71 60.45 11.82
C LEU A 79 -36.74 61.64 11.95
N CYS A 80 -35.92 61.85 10.91
CA CYS A 80 -35.59 63.12 10.22
C CYS A 80 -34.52 62.81 9.15
N GLN A 81 -34.75 62.97 7.84
CA GLN A 81 -34.87 64.20 7.01
C GLN A 81 -33.53 64.63 6.38
N ARG A 82 -33.62 65.39 5.28
CA ARG A 82 -32.55 65.59 4.28
C ARG A 82 -31.74 66.87 4.54
N THR A 83 -30.44 66.83 4.23
CA THR A 83 -29.73 67.95 3.56
C THR A 83 -28.59 67.41 2.71
N SER A 84 -28.51 67.86 1.46
CA SER A 84 -27.30 67.76 0.63
C SER A 84 -26.50 69.07 0.74
N PRO A 85 -25.18 69.02 0.56
CA PRO A 85 -24.45 70.13 -0.06
C PRO A 85 -23.82 69.71 -1.39
N THR A 86 -23.73 70.64 -2.32
CA THR A 86 -23.08 70.46 -3.63
C THR A 86 -21.70 71.10 -3.65
N THR A 87 -20.78 70.46 -4.38
CA THR A 87 -19.64 71.08 -5.10
C THR A 87 -18.80 72.16 -4.40
N GLU A 88 -17.53 71.82 -4.14
CA GLU A 88 -16.43 72.51 -4.83
C GLU A 88 -15.20 71.58 -4.91
N GLY A 89 -14.24 71.88 -5.78
CA GLY A 89 -13.17 70.95 -6.16
C GLY A 89 -11.77 71.52 -5.91
N MET A 90 -10.87 70.68 -5.40
CA MET A 90 -9.43 70.92 -5.36
C MET A 90 -8.69 69.70 -5.93
N SER A 91 -7.65 69.96 -6.72
CA SER A 91 -6.87 68.97 -7.46
C SER A 91 -5.59 68.56 -6.73
N SER A 92 -5.05 67.38 -7.09
CA SER A 92 -3.72 66.86 -6.71
C SER A 92 -3.48 66.62 -5.21
N GLU A 93 -2.74 65.59 -4.77
CA GLU A 93 -1.70 64.80 -5.46
C GLU A 93 -1.94 63.28 -5.45
N GLY A 94 -1.11 62.57 -6.24
CA GLY A 94 -1.28 61.16 -6.56
C GLY A 94 -0.82 60.19 -5.47
N ALA A 95 -1.66 59.94 -4.47
CA ALA A 95 -1.60 58.68 -3.73
C ALA A 95 -1.90 57.52 -4.70
N ARG A 96 -0.87 56.83 -5.21
CA ARG A 96 -1.03 55.57 -5.95
C ARG A 96 -1.68 54.57 -5.01
N SER A 97 -2.97 54.29 -5.21
CA SER A 97 -3.63 53.19 -4.54
C SER A 97 -2.85 51.91 -4.86
N SER A 98 -2.47 51.17 -3.82
CA SER A 98 -1.95 49.81 -3.99
C SER A 98 -3.03 49.03 -4.74
N ALA A 99 -2.72 48.58 -5.96
CA ALA A 99 -3.64 47.78 -6.74
C ALA A 99 -4.09 46.59 -5.89
N SER A 100 -5.39 46.36 -5.85
CA SER A 100 -5.94 45.20 -5.13
C SER A 100 -5.38 43.94 -5.78
N GLU A 101 -4.49 43.23 -5.08
CA GLU A 101 -4.13 41.85 -5.41
C GLU A 101 -5.38 40.98 -5.23
N THR A 102 -6.28 41.01 -6.22
CA THR A 102 -7.52 40.25 -6.20
C THR A 102 -7.18 38.77 -6.15
N ALA A 103 -7.65 38.06 -5.13
CA ALA A 103 -7.48 36.62 -5.00
C ALA A 103 -8.20 35.88 -6.15
N VAL A 104 -7.49 34.93 -6.75
CA VAL A 104 -7.72 34.50 -8.15
C VAL A 104 -7.57 33.00 -8.36
N ALA A 105 -6.68 32.33 -7.62
CA ALA A 105 -6.50 30.89 -7.70
C ALA A 105 -7.57 30.15 -6.89
N ASP A 106 -8.11 29.07 -7.44
CA ASP A 106 -9.11 28.19 -6.80
C ASP A 106 -8.48 27.25 -5.77
N ALA A 107 -7.20 26.89 -5.98
CA ALA A 107 -6.42 26.02 -5.11
C ALA A 107 -4.93 26.40 -5.11
N GLY A 108 -4.27 26.13 -3.98
CA GLY A 108 -2.82 26.20 -3.84
C GLY A 108 -2.22 24.80 -3.61
N VAL A 109 -1.05 24.51 -4.20
CA VAL A 109 -0.32 23.25 -3.95
C VAL A 109 1.08 23.54 -3.39
N ILE A 110 1.44 22.88 -2.30
CA ILE A 110 2.74 22.96 -1.63
C ILE A 110 3.44 21.61 -1.69
N GLY A 111 4.72 21.60 -2.10
CA GLY A 111 5.55 20.40 -2.19
C GLY A 111 5.62 19.86 -3.62
N LEU A 112 6.58 20.36 -4.39
CA LEU A 112 6.62 20.19 -5.86
C LEU A 112 7.62 19.12 -6.31
N ALA A 113 7.57 17.98 -5.63
CA ALA A 113 8.04 16.70 -6.19
C ALA A 113 7.04 16.17 -7.24
N VAL A 114 7.38 15.10 -7.98
CA VAL A 114 6.61 14.63 -9.15
C VAL A 114 5.10 14.49 -8.88
N MET A 115 4.70 13.92 -7.72
CA MET A 115 3.29 13.82 -7.30
C MET A 115 2.59 15.17 -7.19
N GLY A 116 3.23 16.17 -6.57
CA GLY A 116 2.68 17.52 -6.38
C GLY A 116 2.65 18.33 -7.66
N GLN A 117 3.67 18.20 -8.51
CA GLN A 117 3.64 18.76 -9.87
C GLN A 117 2.46 18.18 -10.66
N ASN A 118 2.33 16.85 -10.69
CA ASN A 118 1.30 16.16 -11.45
C ASN A 118 -0.11 16.52 -10.97
N LEU A 119 -0.33 16.66 -9.66
CA LEU A 119 -1.61 17.11 -9.11
C LEU A 119 -1.91 18.59 -9.44
N ALA A 120 -0.91 19.47 -9.40
CA ALA A 120 -1.08 20.87 -9.80
C ALA A 120 -1.41 21.00 -11.30
N LEU A 121 -0.73 20.25 -12.17
CA LEU A 121 -1.04 20.20 -13.60
C LEU A 121 -2.40 19.53 -13.88
N ASN A 122 -2.81 18.54 -13.08
CA ASN A 122 -4.15 17.94 -13.17
C ASN A 122 -5.24 18.98 -12.88
N LEU A 123 -5.15 19.70 -11.74
CA LEU A 123 -6.04 20.82 -11.40
C LEU A 123 -6.09 21.87 -12.53
N ALA A 124 -4.93 22.31 -13.04
CA ALA A 124 -4.85 23.28 -14.12
C ALA A 124 -5.45 22.77 -15.44
N SER A 125 -5.22 21.50 -15.80
CA SER A 125 -5.81 20.89 -17.00
C SER A 125 -7.34 20.73 -16.91
N HIS A 126 -7.90 20.71 -15.70
CA HIS A 126 -9.34 20.81 -15.45
C HIS A 126 -9.84 22.27 -15.37
N GLY A 127 -9.04 23.26 -15.76
CA GLY A 127 -9.45 24.66 -15.85
C GLY A 127 -9.67 25.34 -14.49
N PHE A 128 -9.02 24.86 -13.43
CA PHE A 128 -8.89 25.60 -12.18
C PHE A 128 -7.66 26.50 -12.24
N ALA A 129 -7.74 27.73 -11.71
CA ALA A 129 -6.57 28.58 -11.55
C ALA A 129 -5.74 28.07 -10.35
N VAL A 130 -4.49 27.70 -10.55
CA VAL A 130 -3.65 27.07 -9.51
C VAL A 130 -2.45 27.93 -9.14
N SER A 131 -2.24 28.13 -7.84
CA SER A 131 -1.00 28.68 -7.28
C SER A 131 -0.10 27.56 -6.75
N VAL A 132 1.22 27.69 -6.89
CA VAL A 132 2.18 26.72 -6.38
C VAL A 132 3.30 27.37 -5.58
N TYR A 133 3.71 26.67 -4.50
CA TYR A 133 4.83 27.08 -3.65
C TYR A 133 5.69 25.86 -3.26
N ASN A 134 6.98 26.08 -3.11
CA ASN A 134 7.91 25.06 -2.62
C ASN A 134 9.10 25.73 -1.93
N ARG A 135 9.51 25.19 -0.77
CA ARG A 135 10.64 25.71 0.04
C ARG A 135 11.94 25.87 -0.75
N THR A 136 12.16 25.06 -1.79
CA THR A 136 13.22 25.26 -2.78
C THR A 136 12.59 25.83 -4.05
N TYR A 137 12.77 27.13 -4.28
CA TYR A 137 12.08 27.89 -5.33
C TYR A 137 12.32 27.36 -6.76
N ALA A 138 13.49 26.79 -7.06
CA ALA A 138 13.76 26.18 -8.36
C ALA A 138 12.76 25.08 -8.77
N ARG A 139 12.11 24.39 -7.80
CA ARG A 139 11.02 23.43 -8.09
C ARG A 139 9.70 24.13 -8.42
N THR A 140 9.46 25.32 -7.88
CA THR A 140 8.35 26.21 -8.29
C THR A 140 8.54 26.63 -9.74
N GLU A 141 9.73 27.10 -10.11
CA GLU A 141 10.06 27.51 -11.48
C GLU A 141 9.96 26.33 -12.46
N GLU A 142 10.53 25.17 -12.13
CA GLU A 142 10.39 23.92 -12.89
C GLU A 142 8.93 23.56 -13.14
N THR A 143 8.07 23.69 -12.12
CA THR A 143 6.63 23.37 -12.21
C THR A 143 5.89 24.33 -13.14
N VAL A 144 6.13 25.64 -13.03
CA VAL A 144 5.51 26.67 -13.90
C VAL A 144 5.96 26.47 -15.34
N GLN A 145 7.26 26.27 -15.56
CA GLN A 145 7.84 26.00 -16.88
C GLN A 145 7.31 24.69 -17.48
N ARG A 146 7.09 23.66 -16.65
CA ARG A 146 6.49 22.39 -17.09
C ARG A 146 5.01 22.56 -17.43
N ALA A 147 4.24 23.29 -16.63
CA ALA A 147 2.83 23.57 -16.91
C ALA A 147 2.64 24.33 -18.23
N LEU A 148 3.48 25.34 -18.49
CA LEU A 148 3.52 26.05 -19.78
C LEU A 148 3.85 25.13 -20.97
N ARG A 149 4.76 24.16 -20.80
CA ARG A 149 5.10 23.19 -21.87
C ARG A 149 4.00 22.14 -22.12
N GLU A 150 3.33 21.65 -21.08
CA GLU A 150 2.32 20.60 -21.20
C GLU A 150 0.92 21.13 -21.57
N LEU A 151 0.55 22.33 -21.11
CA LEU A 151 -0.81 22.87 -21.21
C LEU A 151 -0.90 24.14 -22.09
N GLY A 152 0.24 24.73 -22.46
CA GLY A 152 0.29 26.05 -23.10
C GLY A 152 -0.07 27.19 -22.11
N PRO A 153 -0.29 28.41 -22.62
CA PRO A 153 -0.95 29.46 -21.85
C PRO A 153 -2.45 29.14 -21.68
N GLY A 154 -3.02 29.51 -20.54
CA GLY A 154 -4.40 29.13 -20.20
C GLY A 154 -5.09 30.11 -19.25
N PRO A 155 -6.21 29.72 -18.61
CA PRO A 155 -6.85 30.51 -17.56
C PRO A 155 -6.04 30.43 -16.26
N GLY A 156 -4.83 31.00 -16.29
CA GLY A 156 -4.03 31.26 -15.09
C GLY A 156 -4.72 32.28 -14.18
N PRO A 157 -4.16 32.57 -13.00
CA PRO A 157 -4.75 33.50 -12.04
C PRO A 157 -4.70 35.00 -12.45
N GLY A 158 -4.52 35.32 -13.72
CA GLY A 158 -4.28 36.68 -14.21
C GLY A 158 -2.80 37.11 -14.09
N PRO A 159 -2.51 38.41 -14.27
CA PRO A 159 -1.17 38.92 -14.55
C PRO A 159 -0.21 38.84 -13.35
N GLY A 160 0.47 37.70 -13.24
CA GLY A 160 1.63 37.50 -12.39
C GLY A 160 2.96 37.69 -13.14
N PRO A 161 4.11 37.60 -12.44
CA PRO A 161 5.43 37.57 -13.06
C PRO A 161 5.69 36.22 -13.76
N GLY A 162 5.02 36.00 -14.89
CA GLY A 162 5.27 34.86 -15.78
C GLY A 162 6.60 34.99 -16.54
N PRO A 163 7.23 33.88 -16.96
CA PRO A 163 8.41 33.94 -17.81
C PRO A 163 8.05 34.51 -19.18
N SER A 164 8.89 35.40 -19.72
CA SER A 164 8.65 35.97 -21.05
C SER A 164 8.74 34.89 -22.12
N LEU A 165 7.64 34.66 -22.83
CA LEU A 165 7.67 34.06 -24.15
C LEU A 165 8.37 35.04 -25.10
N GLY A 166 9.03 34.50 -26.14
CA GLY A 166 9.96 35.26 -26.99
C GLY A 166 9.31 36.22 -28.00
N ASP A 167 7.99 36.44 -27.91
CA ASP A 167 7.18 37.26 -28.81
C ASP A 167 6.71 38.59 -28.17
N GLY A 168 7.07 38.84 -26.91
CA GLY A 168 6.68 40.03 -26.17
C GLY A 168 5.25 40.00 -25.61
N ARG A 169 4.55 38.86 -25.65
CA ARG A 169 3.26 38.68 -24.99
C ARG A 169 3.45 37.87 -23.71
N ALA A 170 3.33 38.54 -22.56
CA ALA A 170 3.15 37.86 -21.29
C ALA A 170 1.79 37.15 -21.32
N ALA A 171 1.81 35.83 -21.50
CA ALA A 171 0.63 34.98 -21.46
C ALA A 171 0.55 34.32 -20.07
N ASP A 172 -0.60 34.44 -19.41
CA ASP A 172 -0.75 33.99 -18.02
C ASP A 172 -0.48 32.48 -17.92
N PRO A 173 0.46 32.04 -17.05
CA PRO A 173 0.79 30.64 -16.95
C PRO A 173 -0.38 29.89 -16.29
N PRO A 174 -0.73 28.68 -16.77
CA PRO A 174 -1.85 27.89 -16.22
C PRO A 174 -1.64 27.47 -14.75
N VAL A 175 -0.41 27.63 -14.25
CA VAL A 175 -0.02 27.48 -12.85
C VAL A 175 0.89 28.65 -12.48
N GLN A 176 0.57 29.41 -11.43
CA GLN A 176 1.36 30.57 -10.97
C GLN A 176 2.29 30.21 -9.82
N GLY A 177 3.58 30.51 -9.96
CA GLY A 177 4.61 30.27 -8.93
C GLY A 177 4.77 31.42 -7.95
N PHE A 178 5.01 31.10 -6.67
CA PHE A 178 5.28 32.08 -5.61
C PHE A 178 6.59 31.76 -4.88
N ALA A 179 7.33 32.81 -4.50
CA ALA A 179 8.60 32.71 -3.79
C ALA A 179 8.45 32.62 -2.26
N ASP A 180 7.36 33.18 -1.71
CA ASP A 180 7.06 33.19 -0.28
C ASP A 180 5.62 32.75 0.01
N LEU A 181 5.41 32.28 1.25
CA LEU A 181 4.14 31.69 1.67
C LEU A 181 3.01 32.72 1.85
N LYS A 182 3.33 33.99 2.09
CA LYS A 182 2.36 35.07 2.35
C LYS A 182 1.77 35.59 1.05
N SER A 183 2.59 35.78 0.02
CA SER A 183 2.13 36.09 -1.35
C SER A 183 1.35 34.91 -1.93
N PHE A 184 1.82 33.67 -1.72
CA PHE A 184 1.07 32.45 -2.05
C PHE A 184 -0.32 32.45 -1.41
N ALA A 185 -0.43 32.64 -0.09
CA ALA A 185 -1.71 32.64 0.62
C ALA A 185 -2.66 33.77 0.17
N ARG A 186 -2.13 34.93 -0.24
CA ARG A 186 -2.94 36.05 -0.80
C ARG A 186 -3.58 35.72 -2.14
N SER A 187 -2.91 34.94 -2.99
CA SER A 187 -3.40 34.60 -4.33
C SER A 187 -4.67 33.71 -4.33
N LEU A 188 -4.95 33.03 -3.21
CA LEU A 188 -6.00 32.01 -3.10
C LEU A 188 -7.38 32.61 -2.77
N LYS A 189 -8.40 32.26 -3.56
CA LYS A 189 -9.81 32.56 -3.29
C LYS A 189 -10.23 32.00 -1.93
N ARG A 190 -11.02 32.76 -1.16
CA ARG A 190 -11.55 32.35 0.15
C ARG A 190 -12.80 31.45 0.01
N PRO A 191 -13.02 30.46 0.89
CA PRO A 191 -12.04 29.90 1.83
C PRO A 191 -10.89 29.25 1.06
N ARG A 192 -9.66 29.54 1.48
CA ARG A 192 -8.43 29.11 0.81
C ARG A 192 -8.28 27.59 0.91
N LYS A 193 -7.78 26.96 -0.15
CA LYS A 193 -7.66 25.49 -0.28
C LYS A 193 -6.21 25.15 -0.56
N VAL A 194 -5.48 24.65 0.43
CA VAL A 194 -4.03 24.39 0.34
C VAL A 194 -3.74 22.90 0.43
N PHE A 195 -3.29 22.30 -0.67
CA PHE A 195 -2.90 20.90 -0.75
C PHE A 195 -1.42 20.70 -0.41
N LEU A 196 -1.11 19.82 0.54
CA LEU A 196 0.24 19.49 0.98
C LEU A 196 0.70 18.14 0.41
N LEU A 197 1.65 18.15 -0.51
CA LEU A 197 2.29 16.98 -1.12
C LEU A 197 3.77 16.90 -0.71
N VAL A 198 4.04 17.17 0.58
CA VAL A 198 5.38 17.13 1.19
C VAL A 198 5.69 15.75 1.79
N LYS A 199 6.92 15.54 2.27
CA LYS A 199 7.31 14.31 2.98
C LYS A 199 6.59 14.24 4.34
N ALA A 200 5.90 13.12 4.60
CA ALA A 200 5.21 12.84 5.88
C ALA A 200 6.15 12.93 7.11
N GLY A 201 5.55 13.17 8.29
CA GLY A 201 6.25 13.54 9.51
C GLY A 201 6.57 15.04 9.58
N ASP A 202 7.65 15.40 10.28
CA ASP A 202 7.99 16.77 10.74
C ASP A 202 7.92 17.86 9.66
N ALA A 203 8.18 17.53 8.39
CA ALA A 203 8.11 18.48 7.29
C ALA A 203 6.67 18.90 6.94
N VAL A 204 5.66 18.06 7.24
CA VAL A 204 4.25 18.49 7.21
C VAL A 204 3.97 19.40 8.40
N ASP A 205 4.34 19.01 9.63
CA ASP A 205 4.02 19.78 10.84
C ASP A 205 4.59 21.21 10.76
N ALA A 206 5.85 21.39 10.35
CA ALA A 206 6.45 22.72 10.14
C ALA A 206 5.80 23.51 8.98
N THR A 207 5.23 22.84 7.98
CA THR A 207 4.48 23.51 6.89
C THR A 207 3.08 23.94 7.37
N VAL A 208 2.46 23.15 8.24
CA VAL A 208 1.15 23.44 8.85
C VAL A 208 1.25 24.59 9.85
N GLU A 209 2.32 24.65 10.64
CA GLU A 209 2.63 25.77 11.55
C GLU A 209 2.82 27.08 10.78
N ALA A 210 3.68 27.09 9.75
CA ALA A 210 3.88 28.28 8.91
C ALA A 210 2.62 28.72 8.13
N LEU A 211 1.71 27.79 7.82
CA LEU A 211 0.41 28.13 7.22
C LEU A 211 -0.55 28.77 8.23
N ALA A 212 -0.50 28.40 9.51
CA ALA A 212 -1.35 28.99 10.54
C ALA A 212 -1.07 30.49 10.77
N GLU A 213 0.12 30.98 10.40
CA GLU A 213 0.47 32.40 10.44
C GLU A 213 -0.11 33.24 9.27
N VAL A 214 -0.55 32.61 8.17
CA VAL A 214 -0.94 33.30 6.92
C VAL A 214 -2.35 32.96 6.40
N LEU A 215 -2.98 31.93 6.95
CA LEU A 215 -4.38 31.57 6.69
C LEU A 215 -5.32 32.21 7.73
N GLU A 216 -6.62 32.25 7.42
CA GLU A 216 -7.66 32.84 8.27
C GLU A 216 -8.77 31.81 8.56
N ALA A 217 -9.54 32.01 9.62
CA ALA A 217 -10.58 31.06 10.05
C ALA A 217 -11.57 30.72 8.91
N GLY A 218 -11.82 29.42 8.73
CA GLY A 218 -12.57 28.85 7.61
C GLY A 218 -11.71 28.38 6.42
N ASP A 219 -10.43 28.75 6.35
CA ASP A 219 -9.49 28.22 5.36
C ASP A 219 -9.13 26.75 5.63
N ILE A 220 -8.72 26.04 4.57
CA ILE A 220 -8.65 24.58 4.53
C ILE A 220 -7.24 24.12 4.14
N ILE A 221 -6.62 23.32 5.02
CA ILE A 221 -5.39 22.57 4.76
C ILE A 221 -5.76 21.12 4.41
N VAL A 222 -5.23 20.61 3.29
CA VAL A 222 -5.47 19.25 2.80
C VAL A 222 -4.15 18.50 2.73
N ASP A 223 -3.92 17.58 3.66
CA ASP A 223 -2.75 16.70 3.66
C ASP A 223 -2.95 15.56 2.65
N GLY A 224 -2.29 15.67 1.49
CA GLY A 224 -2.30 14.66 0.43
C GLY A 224 -1.29 13.52 0.67
N GLY A 225 -0.59 13.53 1.81
CA GLY A 225 0.50 12.61 2.12
C GLY A 225 0.05 11.20 2.51
N ASN A 226 0.98 10.26 2.34
CA ASN A 226 0.91 8.92 2.95
C ASN A 226 1.29 9.04 4.44
N GLU A 227 0.39 9.63 5.23
CA GLU A 227 0.60 9.96 6.64
C GLU A 227 -0.09 8.96 7.58
N TRP A 228 0.42 8.84 8.81
CA TRP A 228 -0.20 8.06 9.88
C TRP A 228 -1.46 8.76 10.40
N TYR A 229 -2.58 8.03 10.53
CA TYR A 229 -3.89 8.64 10.77
C TYR A 229 -3.97 9.47 12.07
N GLU A 230 -3.19 9.14 13.10
CA GLU A 230 -3.16 9.89 14.36
C GLU A 230 -2.36 11.20 14.25
N ASN A 231 -1.45 11.33 13.27
CA ASN A 231 -0.84 12.62 12.95
C ASN A 231 -1.88 13.58 12.36
N THR A 232 -2.79 13.08 11.50
CA THR A 232 -3.96 13.84 11.03
C THR A 232 -4.87 14.26 12.17
N GLU A 233 -5.17 13.35 13.11
CA GLU A 233 -5.93 13.67 14.34
C GLU A 233 -5.26 14.77 15.19
N ARG A 234 -3.93 14.73 15.35
CA ARG A 234 -3.16 15.76 16.06
C ARG A 234 -3.23 17.10 15.33
N ARG A 235 -2.93 17.11 14.03
CA ARG A 235 -2.85 18.34 13.22
C ARG A 235 -4.22 19.02 13.12
N ALA A 236 -5.30 18.25 12.91
CA ALA A 236 -6.66 18.79 12.92
C ALA A 236 -7.00 19.52 14.23
N LYS A 237 -6.65 18.93 15.39
CA LYS A 237 -6.83 19.56 16.70
C LYS A 237 -5.98 20.82 16.85
N SER A 238 -4.72 20.78 16.43
CA SER A 238 -3.80 21.93 16.48
C SER A 238 -4.32 23.13 15.67
N VAL A 239 -4.70 22.93 14.40
CA VAL A 239 -5.13 24.03 13.54
C VAL A 239 -6.53 24.55 13.88
N SER A 240 -7.38 23.74 14.50
CA SER A 240 -8.72 24.17 14.93
C SER A 240 -8.71 25.33 15.94
N ALA A 241 -7.62 25.49 16.72
CA ALA A 241 -7.42 26.64 17.61
C ALA A 241 -7.31 27.98 16.85
N HIS A 242 -6.93 27.94 15.57
CA HIS A 242 -6.85 29.08 14.65
C HIS A 242 -8.13 29.22 13.80
N GLY A 243 -9.16 28.42 14.06
CA GLY A 243 -10.39 28.35 13.25
C GLY A 243 -10.18 27.72 11.87
N LEU A 244 -9.05 27.07 11.63
CA LEU A 244 -8.72 26.43 10.36
C LEU A 244 -9.30 25.00 10.28
N LEU A 245 -9.62 24.57 9.07
CA LEU A 245 -10.10 23.23 8.78
C LEU A 245 -8.97 22.34 8.25
N TYR A 246 -8.95 21.07 8.67
CA TYR A 246 -7.95 20.09 8.24
C TYR A 246 -8.63 18.88 7.58
N VAL A 247 -8.07 18.42 6.47
CA VAL A 247 -8.52 17.24 5.73
C VAL A 247 -7.32 16.33 5.49
N GLY A 248 -7.37 15.10 6.00
CA GLY A 248 -6.44 14.05 5.64
C GLY A 248 -6.94 13.31 4.41
N MET A 249 -6.28 13.51 3.26
CA MET A 249 -6.73 12.97 1.98
C MET A 249 -5.74 11.96 1.41
N GLY A 250 -6.12 10.69 1.41
CA GLY A 250 -5.37 9.67 0.69
C GLY A 250 -5.39 9.90 -0.81
N VAL A 251 -4.23 10.04 -1.45
CA VAL A 251 -4.09 10.12 -2.91
C VAL A 251 -3.52 8.79 -3.43
N SER A 252 -4.14 8.19 -4.45
CA SER A 252 -3.69 6.92 -5.02
C SER A 252 -3.70 6.91 -6.54
N GLY A 253 -2.68 6.26 -7.14
CA GLY A 253 -2.51 6.15 -8.60
C GLY A 253 -1.09 6.37 -9.13
N GLY A 254 -0.14 6.74 -8.25
CA GLY A 254 1.23 7.05 -8.65
C GLY A 254 1.30 8.32 -9.48
N GLU A 255 2.35 8.45 -10.30
CA GLU A 255 2.64 9.68 -11.02
C GLU A 255 1.61 9.93 -12.14
N ASP A 256 1.33 8.93 -12.98
CA ASP A 256 0.30 8.98 -14.02
C ASP A 256 -1.09 9.26 -13.45
N GLY A 257 -1.50 8.50 -12.42
CA GLY A 257 -2.78 8.73 -11.74
C GLY A 257 -2.89 10.13 -11.17
N ALA A 258 -1.85 10.67 -10.52
CA ALA A 258 -1.87 12.05 -10.05
C ALA A 258 -2.08 13.08 -11.18
N ARG A 259 -1.58 12.80 -12.39
CA ARG A 259 -1.62 13.70 -13.56
C ARG A 259 -2.94 13.64 -14.34
N HIS A 260 -3.58 12.48 -14.41
CA HIS A 260 -4.74 12.22 -15.28
C HIS A 260 -6.03 11.80 -14.56
N GLY A 261 -5.94 11.42 -13.28
CA GLY A 261 -7.09 11.00 -12.48
C GLY A 261 -6.70 10.06 -11.34
N PRO A 262 -6.49 10.55 -10.12
CA PRO A 262 -6.22 9.70 -8.97
C PRO A 262 -7.52 9.18 -8.36
N SER A 263 -7.38 8.19 -7.48
CA SER A 263 -8.38 7.89 -6.45
C SER A 263 -8.10 8.76 -5.23
N LEU A 264 -9.13 9.44 -4.70
CA LEU A 264 -9.04 10.42 -3.64
C LEU A 264 -9.90 10.01 -2.44
N MET A 265 -9.29 10.03 -1.26
CA MET A 265 -9.85 9.48 -0.01
C MET A 265 -9.86 10.54 1.10
N PRO A 266 -10.64 11.62 0.98
CA PRO A 266 -10.69 12.70 1.97
C PRO A 266 -11.48 12.30 3.23
N GLY A 267 -10.83 12.38 4.39
CA GLY A 267 -11.45 12.40 5.72
C GLY A 267 -11.13 13.72 6.45
N GLY A 268 -12.05 14.22 7.27
CA GLY A 268 -11.90 15.53 7.92
C GLY A 268 -13.24 16.10 8.37
N SER A 269 -13.40 17.43 8.40
CA SER A 269 -14.74 18.01 8.61
C SER A 269 -15.60 17.89 7.35
N ARG A 270 -16.90 17.65 7.51
CA ARG A 270 -17.84 17.58 6.38
C ARG A 270 -18.01 18.94 5.67
N GLU A 271 -17.79 20.03 6.42
CA GLU A 271 -17.72 21.40 5.92
C GLU A 271 -16.55 21.60 4.96
N ALA A 272 -15.35 21.17 5.34
CA ALA A 272 -14.17 21.25 4.47
C ALA A 272 -14.36 20.40 3.21
N TYR A 273 -14.91 19.18 3.34
CA TYR A 273 -15.23 18.36 2.17
C TYR A 273 -16.21 19.06 1.22
N ALA A 274 -17.27 19.70 1.70
CA ALA A 274 -18.23 20.42 0.85
C ALA A 274 -17.60 21.58 0.05
N GLN A 275 -16.54 22.22 0.59
CA GLN A 275 -15.76 23.24 -0.11
C GLN A 275 -14.73 22.68 -1.10
N LEU A 276 -14.32 21.42 -0.93
CA LEU A 276 -13.35 20.73 -1.78
C LEU A 276 -14.01 19.90 -2.88
N GLU A 277 -15.20 19.35 -2.64
CA GLU A 277 -15.91 18.40 -3.51
C GLU A 277 -15.99 18.84 -4.99
N PRO A 278 -16.30 20.11 -5.34
CA PRO A 278 -16.32 20.56 -6.74
C PRO A 278 -14.96 20.48 -7.45
N LEU A 279 -13.86 20.54 -6.69
CA LEU A 279 -12.49 20.34 -7.20
C LEU A 279 -12.19 18.85 -7.32
N LEU A 280 -12.35 18.11 -6.21
CA LEU A 280 -11.94 16.70 -6.12
C LEU A 280 -12.72 15.81 -7.10
N VAL A 281 -14.02 16.06 -7.29
CA VAL A 281 -14.87 15.32 -8.24
C VAL A 281 -14.40 15.48 -9.68
N ARG A 282 -13.88 16.66 -10.05
CA ARG A 282 -13.43 16.94 -11.43
C ARG A 282 -12.05 16.37 -11.72
N ILE A 283 -11.11 16.42 -10.76
CA ILE A 283 -9.73 15.92 -10.97
C ILE A 283 -9.56 14.41 -10.75
N ALA A 284 -10.50 13.74 -10.05
CA ALA A 284 -10.44 12.30 -9.80
C ALA A 284 -10.66 11.46 -11.08
N ALA A 285 -10.19 10.22 -11.08
CA ALA A 285 -10.50 9.28 -12.17
C ALA A 285 -12.01 9.09 -12.32
N GLN A 286 -12.51 9.14 -13.55
CA GLN A 286 -13.91 8.86 -13.88
C GLN A 286 -14.05 7.41 -14.35
N VAL A 287 -14.93 6.63 -13.72
CA VAL A 287 -15.23 5.25 -14.13
C VAL A 287 -16.64 5.20 -14.73
N PRO A 288 -16.82 4.75 -15.98
CA PRO A 288 -18.13 4.62 -16.62
C PRO A 288 -19.14 3.89 -15.71
N GLY A 289 -20.37 4.40 -15.65
CA GLY A 289 -21.45 3.89 -14.78
C GLY A 289 -21.23 4.01 -13.27
N SER A 290 -20.02 4.38 -12.81
CA SER A 290 -19.62 4.38 -11.40
C SER A 290 -19.20 5.76 -10.86
N GLY A 291 -19.00 6.73 -11.76
CA GLY A 291 -18.73 8.13 -11.43
C GLY A 291 -17.28 8.41 -11.02
N PRO A 292 -17.03 9.50 -10.28
CA PRO A 292 -15.70 9.93 -9.90
C PRO A 292 -15.13 9.06 -8.77
N CYS A 293 -13.82 8.81 -8.79
CA CYS A 293 -13.09 8.04 -7.78
C CYS A 293 -12.77 8.86 -6.53
N VAL A 294 -13.77 9.57 -6.01
CA VAL A 294 -13.77 10.28 -4.73
C VAL A 294 -15.12 10.08 -4.02
N THR A 295 -15.08 10.13 -2.69
CA THR A 295 -16.24 10.18 -1.80
C THR A 295 -15.79 10.79 -0.46
N TYR A 296 -16.71 11.33 0.34
CA TYR A 296 -16.39 11.68 1.73
C TYR A 296 -16.20 10.40 2.55
N VAL A 297 -14.98 10.12 2.99
CA VAL A 297 -14.64 8.87 3.68
C VAL A 297 -15.26 8.82 5.07
N GLY A 298 -15.11 9.92 5.83
CA GLY A 298 -15.54 10.00 7.22
C GLY A 298 -14.89 11.18 7.97
N PRO A 299 -15.11 11.30 9.29
CA PRO A 299 -14.46 12.31 10.11
C PRO A 299 -12.97 12.02 10.33
N GLY A 300 -12.22 13.05 10.73
CA GLY A 300 -10.86 12.90 11.25
C GLY A 300 -9.86 12.21 10.31
N GLY A 301 -8.96 11.40 10.86
CA GLY A 301 -7.91 10.66 10.13
C GLY A 301 -8.39 9.52 9.22
N SER A 302 -9.70 9.28 9.12
CA SER A 302 -10.29 8.16 8.36
C SER A 302 -9.82 8.07 6.89
N GLY A 303 -9.58 9.21 6.22
CA GLY A 303 -9.08 9.26 4.85
C GLY A 303 -7.67 8.68 4.68
N ASN A 304 -6.74 9.03 5.57
CA ASN A 304 -5.41 8.43 5.60
C ASN A 304 -5.48 6.96 6.03
N TYR A 305 -6.42 6.59 6.91
CA TYR A 305 -6.61 5.20 7.33
C TYR A 305 -7.06 4.29 6.17
N VAL A 306 -8.05 4.71 5.39
CA VAL A 306 -8.48 3.99 4.17
C VAL A 306 -7.33 3.86 3.16
N LYS A 307 -6.51 4.90 3.02
CA LYS A 307 -5.32 4.89 2.15
C LYS A 307 -4.22 3.95 2.65
N MET A 308 -4.00 3.88 3.96
CA MET A 308 -3.08 2.93 4.59
C MET A 308 -3.51 1.50 4.26
N VAL A 309 -4.78 1.14 4.53
CA VAL A 309 -5.29 -0.22 4.24
C VAL A 309 -5.29 -0.52 2.74
N HIS A 310 -5.59 0.44 1.87
CA HIS A 310 -5.38 0.29 0.42
C HIS A 310 -3.93 -0.13 0.12
N ASN A 311 -2.91 0.52 0.70
CA ASN A 311 -1.52 0.11 0.48
C ASN A 311 -1.20 -1.27 1.10
N GLY A 312 -1.88 -1.70 2.17
CA GLY A 312 -1.79 -3.07 2.66
C GLY A 312 -2.29 -4.10 1.65
N ILE A 313 -3.49 -3.87 1.08
CA ILE A 313 -4.05 -4.72 0.01
C ILE A 313 -3.13 -4.70 -1.22
N GLU A 314 -2.60 -3.54 -1.59
CA GLU A 314 -1.63 -3.35 -2.68
C GLU A 314 -0.34 -4.18 -2.48
N TYR A 315 0.14 -4.28 -1.24
CA TYR A 315 1.30 -5.12 -0.90
C TYR A 315 0.94 -6.61 -1.07
N GLY A 316 -0.25 -7.02 -0.62
CA GLY A 316 -0.78 -8.36 -0.83
C GLY A 316 -0.88 -8.72 -2.32
N ASP A 317 -1.55 -7.89 -3.13
CA ASP A 317 -1.69 -8.10 -4.57
C ASP A 317 -0.33 -8.21 -5.28
N MET A 318 0.63 -7.32 -4.98
CA MET A 318 1.99 -7.39 -5.53
C MET A 318 2.69 -8.72 -5.17
N GLN A 319 2.61 -9.15 -3.91
CA GLN A 319 3.25 -10.39 -3.45
C GLN A 319 2.62 -11.62 -4.11
N LEU A 320 1.29 -11.68 -4.22
CA LEU A 320 0.57 -12.77 -4.86
C LEU A 320 0.89 -12.89 -6.37
N ILE A 321 1.06 -11.75 -7.06
CA ILE A 321 1.50 -11.71 -8.45
C ILE A 321 2.97 -12.17 -8.59
N GLY A 322 3.83 -11.81 -7.64
CA GLY A 322 5.21 -12.30 -7.58
C GLY A 322 5.29 -13.82 -7.37
N GLU A 323 4.53 -14.37 -6.41
CA GLU A 323 4.48 -15.82 -6.16
C GLU A 323 3.89 -16.59 -7.35
N ALA A 324 2.89 -16.03 -8.04
CA ALA A 324 2.38 -16.59 -9.29
C ALA A 324 3.46 -16.62 -10.39
N TYR A 325 4.27 -15.58 -10.52
CA TYR A 325 5.40 -15.55 -11.46
C TYR A 325 6.50 -16.57 -11.10
N ASP A 326 6.90 -16.66 -9.83
CA ASP A 326 7.87 -17.63 -9.34
C ASP A 326 7.41 -19.09 -9.56
N LEU A 327 6.10 -19.35 -9.51
CA LEU A 327 5.52 -20.65 -9.87
C LEU A 327 5.58 -20.92 -11.38
N LEU A 328 5.22 -19.94 -12.22
CA LEU A 328 5.29 -20.06 -13.68
C LEU A 328 6.74 -20.27 -14.18
N ARG A 329 7.71 -19.53 -13.63
CA ARG A 329 9.15 -19.71 -13.92
C ARG A 329 9.68 -21.01 -13.30
N GLY A 330 9.51 -21.19 -11.99
CA GLY A 330 10.22 -22.18 -11.17
C GLY A 330 9.63 -23.58 -11.11
N VAL A 331 8.34 -23.75 -11.46
CA VAL A 331 7.69 -25.06 -11.64
C VAL A 331 7.28 -25.27 -13.10
N GLY A 332 6.83 -24.22 -13.78
CA GLY A 332 6.39 -24.30 -15.18
C GLY A 332 7.51 -24.25 -16.23
N GLY A 333 8.71 -23.79 -15.87
CA GLY A 333 9.82 -23.63 -16.80
C GLY A 333 9.64 -22.51 -17.84
N LEU A 334 8.68 -21.59 -17.63
CA LEU A 334 8.40 -20.52 -18.60
C LEU A 334 9.55 -19.51 -18.70
N SER A 335 9.66 -18.87 -19.87
CA SER A 335 10.43 -17.64 -20.03
C SER A 335 9.67 -16.42 -19.47
N ALA A 336 10.35 -15.28 -19.30
CA ALA A 336 9.68 -14.02 -18.94
C ALA A 336 8.58 -13.64 -19.96
N SER A 337 8.88 -13.73 -21.26
CA SER A 337 7.89 -13.46 -22.33
C SER A 337 6.69 -14.41 -22.25
N SER A 338 6.92 -15.71 -22.09
CA SER A 338 5.84 -16.71 -21.99
C SER A 338 4.97 -16.46 -20.75
N ALA A 339 5.56 -16.03 -19.63
CA ALA A 339 4.79 -15.62 -18.46
C ALA A 339 4.01 -14.31 -18.72
N ALA A 340 4.58 -13.37 -19.49
CA ALA A 340 3.89 -12.14 -19.91
C ALA A 340 2.63 -12.41 -20.77
N ASP A 341 2.65 -13.46 -21.59
CA ASP A 341 1.50 -13.91 -22.39
C ASP A 341 0.41 -14.57 -21.52
N VAL A 342 0.81 -15.31 -20.47
CA VAL A 342 -0.11 -15.82 -19.44
C VAL A 342 -0.75 -14.67 -18.65
N PHE A 343 0.05 -13.71 -18.14
CA PHE A 343 -0.49 -12.54 -17.42
C PHE A 343 -1.39 -11.67 -18.32
N ALA A 344 -1.06 -11.51 -19.61
CA ALA A 344 -1.92 -10.81 -20.56
C ALA A 344 -3.26 -11.52 -20.77
N THR A 345 -3.25 -12.86 -20.84
CA THR A 345 -4.46 -13.69 -20.95
C THR A 345 -5.33 -13.59 -19.68
N TRP A 346 -4.72 -13.65 -18.50
CA TRP A 346 -5.41 -13.44 -17.22
C TRP A 346 -6.02 -12.03 -17.11
N ASN A 347 -5.34 -11.00 -17.64
CA ASN A 347 -5.85 -9.63 -17.65
C ASN A 347 -7.06 -9.42 -18.59
N ALA A 348 -7.35 -10.37 -19.48
CA ALA A 348 -8.53 -10.36 -20.34
C ALA A 348 -9.75 -11.10 -19.73
N GLY A 349 -9.62 -11.67 -18.53
CA GLY A 349 -10.69 -12.37 -17.80
C GLY A 349 -10.82 -11.88 -16.34
N ASP A 350 -11.27 -12.75 -15.44
CA ASP A 350 -11.58 -12.44 -14.03
C ASP A 350 -10.47 -11.74 -13.21
N LEU A 351 -9.21 -11.80 -13.69
CA LEU A 351 -8.04 -11.19 -13.07
C LEU A 351 -7.68 -9.80 -13.61
N GLN A 352 -8.50 -9.24 -14.52
CA GLN A 352 -8.37 -7.88 -15.06
C GLN A 352 -8.08 -6.88 -13.94
N SER A 353 -6.85 -6.34 -13.96
CA SER A 353 -6.39 -5.34 -12.99
C SER A 353 -5.09 -4.68 -13.43
N PHE A 354 -4.89 -3.43 -13.01
CA PHE A 354 -3.70 -2.65 -13.40
C PHE A 354 -2.38 -3.33 -13.01
N LEU A 355 -2.31 -4.01 -11.86
CA LEU A 355 -1.11 -4.75 -11.44
C LEU A 355 -0.80 -5.95 -12.35
N VAL A 356 -1.82 -6.69 -12.80
CA VAL A 356 -1.66 -7.81 -13.75
C VAL A 356 -1.25 -7.27 -15.13
N GLU A 357 -1.86 -6.15 -15.55
CA GLU A 357 -1.52 -5.45 -16.79
C GLU A 357 -0.06 -4.97 -16.83
N ILE A 358 0.42 -4.27 -15.80
CA ILE A 358 1.81 -3.79 -15.78
C ILE A 358 2.81 -4.94 -15.62
N THR A 359 2.49 -6.03 -14.92
CA THR A 359 3.34 -7.23 -14.93
C THR A 359 3.48 -7.79 -16.34
N ALA A 360 2.39 -7.91 -17.10
CA ALA A 360 2.46 -8.32 -18.51
C ALA A 360 3.28 -7.35 -19.39
N ARG A 361 3.38 -6.06 -19.05
CA ARG A 361 4.27 -5.11 -19.72
C ARG A 361 5.73 -5.28 -19.29
N ILE A 362 6.00 -5.28 -17.98
CA ILE A 362 7.33 -5.40 -17.35
C ILE A 362 8.07 -6.65 -17.82
N LEU A 363 7.38 -7.79 -17.89
CA LEU A 363 7.95 -9.07 -18.33
C LEU A 363 8.33 -9.12 -19.82
N ARG A 364 8.01 -8.08 -20.61
CA ARG A 364 8.43 -7.91 -22.02
C ARG A 364 9.49 -6.82 -22.23
N VAL A 365 9.92 -6.12 -21.18
CA VAL A 365 10.98 -5.10 -21.27
C VAL A 365 12.34 -5.80 -21.33
N CYS A 366 13.11 -5.53 -22.39
CA CYS A 366 14.49 -6.01 -22.51
C CYS A 366 15.44 -5.25 -21.59
N ASP A 367 16.53 -5.91 -21.18
CA ASP A 367 17.70 -5.19 -20.67
C ASP A 367 18.40 -4.47 -21.84
N ASP A 368 18.55 -3.15 -21.72
CA ASP A 368 19.22 -2.29 -22.72
C ASP A 368 20.73 -2.15 -22.45
N VAL A 369 21.20 -2.56 -21.27
CA VAL A 369 22.60 -2.45 -20.84
C VAL A 369 23.46 -3.60 -21.39
N ALA A 370 22.99 -4.85 -21.33
CA ALA A 370 23.69 -6.02 -21.85
C ALA A 370 23.91 -5.98 -23.37
N GLY A 371 23.08 -5.23 -24.10
CA GLY A 371 23.15 -5.08 -25.57
C GLY A 371 24.28 -4.18 -26.08
N ALA A 372 25.02 -3.47 -25.22
CA ALA A 372 25.99 -2.44 -25.63
C ALA A 372 27.17 -2.92 -26.51
N GLY A 373 27.35 -4.23 -26.68
CA GLY A 373 28.35 -4.83 -27.59
C GLY A 373 27.83 -5.28 -28.96
N THR A 374 26.51 -5.40 -29.16
CA THR A 374 25.91 -5.91 -30.41
C THR A 374 24.60 -5.19 -30.73
N SER A 375 24.54 -4.54 -31.89
CA SER A 375 23.41 -3.69 -32.29
C SER A 375 22.07 -4.42 -32.33
N SER A 376 21.14 -4.01 -31.47
CA SER A 376 19.70 -4.09 -31.73
C SER A 376 19.15 -2.67 -31.93
N SER A 377 18.28 -2.49 -32.92
CA SER A 377 17.70 -1.19 -33.25
C SER A 377 16.67 -0.77 -32.20
N SER A 378 16.81 0.44 -31.65
CA SER A 378 15.77 1.07 -30.83
C SER A 378 14.46 1.21 -31.62
N GLY A 379 13.36 0.66 -31.11
CA GLY A 379 12.02 0.91 -31.64
C GLY A 379 11.67 2.40 -31.55
N ALA A 380 11.26 2.99 -32.68
CA ALA A 380 10.99 4.43 -32.79
C ALA A 380 9.68 4.88 -32.11
N ASP A 381 9.00 3.95 -31.45
CA ASP A 381 7.66 4.05 -30.85
C ASP A 381 7.68 4.10 -29.31
N GLY A 382 8.86 4.04 -28.68
CA GLY A 382 9.03 4.22 -27.23
C GLY A 382 8.40 3.14 -26.34
N SER A 383 7.90 2.05 -26.92
CA SER A 383 7.17 0.98 -26.23
C SER A 383 8.08 -0.02 -25.50
N GLY A 384 9.32 -0.20 -25.98
CA GLY A 384 10.29 -1.17 -25.48
C GLY A 384 9.96 -2.64 -25.77
N THR A 385 8.82 -2.94 -26.41
CA THR A 385 8.32 -4.31 -26.58
C THR A 385 8.86 -5.00 -27.83
N ALA A 386 10.12 -5.43 -27.79
CA ALA A 386 10.72 -6.26 -28.83
C ALA A 386 10.31 -7.75 -28.65
N ALA A 387 9.39 -8.23 -29.49
CA ALA A 387 9.10 -9.66 -29.57
C ALA A 387 10.35 -10.42 -30.07
N GLY A 388 10.87 -11.36 -29.27
CA GLY A 388 12.18 -11.99 -29.50
C GLY A 388 13.28 -11.55 -28.53
N CYS A 389 12.94 -10.79 -27.48
CA CYS A 389 13.86 -10.45 -26.40
C CYS A 389 14.55 -11.69 -25.78
N VAL A 390 15.88 -11.73 -25.79
CA VAL A 390 16.67 -12.86 -25.25
C VAL A 390 16.92 -12.72 -23.75
N ASP A 391 16.98 -11.49 -23.23
CA ASP A 391 17.31 -11.18 -21.85
C ASP A 391 16.38 -10.08 -21.33
N ALA A 392 15.48 -10.44 -20.40
CA ALA A 392 14.45 -9.55 -19.90
C ALA A 392 14.97 -8.77 -18.68
N LEU A 393 14.73 -7.45 -18.64
CA LEU A 393 15.21 -6.56 -17.58
C LEU A 393 14.82 -7.03 -16.18
N VAL A 394 13.66 -7.69 -16.03
CA VAL A 394 13.20 -8.28 -14.77
C VAL A 394 14.19 -9.30 -14.18
N ASP A 395 14.88 -10.09 -15.01
CA ASP A 395 15.87 -11.09 -14.58
C ASP A 395 17.24 -10.43 -14.24
N ARG A 396 17.37 -9.12 -14.48
CA ARG A 396 18.53 -8.27 -14.09
C ARG A 396 18.28 -7.40 -12.86
N ILE A 397 17.02 -7.24 -12.42
CA ILE A 397 16.68 -6.43 -11.25
C ILE A 397 17.12 -7.14 -9.95
N LEU A 398 17.77 -6.40 -9.05
CA LEU A 398 18.12 -6.89 -7.72
C LEU A 398 16.86 -7.23 -6.90
N ASP A 399 16.77 -8.46 -6.42
CA ASP A 399 15.71 -9.04 -5.59
C ASP A 399 15.70 -8.49 -4.15
N ARG A 400 15.57 -7.17 -4.00
CA ARG A 400 15.54 -6.42 -2.74
C ARG A 400 14.39 -5.42 -2.74
N SER A 401 13.23 -5.85 -2.26
CA SER A 401 12.00 -5.06 -2.26
C SER A 401 12.01 -3.97 -1.18
N GLY A 402 11.85 -2.72 -1.60
CA GLY A 402 11.64 -1.58 -0.70
C GLY A 402 10.26 -1.57 -0.01
N SER A 403 10.15 -0.76 1.04
CA SER A 403 8.89 -0.42 1.71
C SER A 403 8.92 1.05 2.14
N LYS A 404 7.76 1.72 2.10
CA LYS A 404 7.57 3.11 2.56
C LYS A 404 6.84 3.20 3.90
N GLY A 405 6.67 2.07 4.60
CA GLY A 405 6.08 2.00 5.94
C GLY A 405 4.57 1.73 6.00
N THR A 406 3.78 2.17 5.01
CA THR A 406 2.30 2.04 5.03
C THR A 406 1.79 0.60 5.10
N GLY A 407 2.49 -0.36 4.50
CA GLY A 407 2.18 -1.79 4.66
C GLY A 407 2.42 -2.29 6.10
N MET A 408 3.49 -1.84 6.76
CA MET A 408 3.77 -2.17 8.16
C MET A 408 2.73 -1.54 9.10
N TRP A 409 2.33 -0.29 8.84
CA TRP A 409 1.22 0.36 9.57
C TRP A 409 -0.08 -0.43 9.47
N THR A 410 -0.41 -1.00 8.30
CA THR A 410 -1.61 -1.85 8.15
C THR A 410 -1.54 -3.11 9.02
N VAL A 411 -0.38 -3.77 9.07
CA VAL A 411 -0.18 -4.98 9.90
C VAL A 411 -0.18 -4.62 11.39
N ALA A 412 0.44 -3.51 11.78
CA ALA A 412 0.45 -3.02 13.17
C ALA A 412 -0.97 -2.70 13.67
N GLU A 413 -1.80 -2.06 12.83
CA GLU A 413 -3.21 -1.78 13.13
C GLU A 413 -4.04 -3.05 13.26
N ALA A 414 -3.83 -4.02 12.37
CA ALA A 414 -4.50 -5.31 12.45
C ALA A 414 -4.16 -6.07 13.74
N LEU A 415 -2.87 -6.13 14.11
CA LEU A 415 -2.41 -6.71 15.37
C LEU A 415 -3.03 -5.98 16.59
N ARG A 416 -3.05 -4.65 16.57
CA ARG A 416 -3.59 -3.82 17.66
C ARG A 416 -5.10 -3.99 17.87
N ARG A 417 -5.85 -4.27 16.79
CA ARG A 417 -7.32 -4.46 16.82
C ARG A 417 -7.75 -5.93 16.77
N GLY A 418 -6.80 -6.88 16.87
CA GLY A 418 -7.09 -8.32 16.84
C GLY A 418 -7.61 -8.87 15.52
N VAL A 419 -7.40 -8.14 14.41
CA VAL A 419 -7.88 -8.54 13.07
C VAL A 419 -6.81 -9.38 12.35
N ALA A 420 -7.21 -10.51 11.78
CA ALA A 420 -6.30 -11.37 11.02
C ALA A 420 -6.10 -10.84 9.59
N VAL A 421 -4.87 -10.38 9.26
CA VAL A 421 -4.46 -9.96 7.90
C VAL A 421 -3.28 -10.77 7.32
N PRO A 422 -3.28 -12.12 7.43
CA PRO A 422 -2.08 -12.93 7.19
C PRO A 422 -1.52 -12.84 5.75
N THR A 423 -2.34 -12.53 4.75
CA THR A 423 -1.86 -12.33 3.36
C THR A 423 -1.09 -11.01 3.21
N ILE A 424 -1.52 -9.96 3.91
CA ILE A 424 -0.84 -8.66 3.95
C ILE A 424 0.44 -8.75 4.81
N ALA A 425 0.43 -9.55 5.89
CA ALA A 425 1.62 -9.83 6.70
C ALA A 425 2.69 -10.60 5.92
N ALA A 426 2.32 -11.68 5.21
CA ALA A 426 3.22 -12.43 4.35
C ALA A 426 3.88 -11.55 3.26
N ALA A 427 3.14 -10.58 2.72
CA ALA A 427 3.63 -9.58 1.76
C ALA A 427 4.56 -8.50 2.36
N LEU A 428 4.66 -8.44 3.68
CA LEU A 428 5.64 -7.63 4.41
C LEU A 428 6.89 -8.46 4.75
N ASP A 429 6.69 -9.70 5.23
CA ASP A 429 7.76 -10.66 5.52
C ASP A 429 8.59 -10.99 4.27
N GLY A 430 7.95 -11.18 3.11
CA GLY A 430 8.63 -11.37 1.83
C GLY A 430 9.57 -10.22 1.48
N ARG A 431 9.23 -8.97 1.85
CA ARG A 431 10.11 -7.80 1.66
C ARG A 431 11.29 -7.82 2.61
N TYR A 432 11.07 -8.14 3.88
CA TYR A 432 12.15 -8.26 4.87
C TYR A 432 13.13 -9.38 4.52
N LEU A 433 12.64 -10.55 4.11
CA LEU A 433 13.46 -11.66 3.61
C LEU A 433 14.21 -11.28 2.33
N SER A 434 13.57 -10.58 1.38
CA SER A 434 14.25 -10.09 0.18
C SER A 434 15.42 -9.13 0.53
N ALA A 435 15.29 -8.31 1.57
CA ALA A 435 16.34 -7.40 2.02
C ALA A 435 17.57 -8.13 2.59
N MET A 436 17.42 -9.35 3.11
CA MET A 436 18.50 -10.20 3.66
C MET A 436 19.33 -10.90 2.55
N LYS A 437 19.60 -10.22 1.44
CA LYS A 437 20.20 -10.79 0.22
C LYS A 437 21.48 -11.62 0.47
N GLY A 438 22.49 -11.04 1.13
CA GLY A 438 23.76 -11.74 1.39
C GLY A 438 23.64 -12.93 2.35
N GLU A 439 22.65 -12.92 3.24
CA GLU A 439 22.35 -14.07 4.09
C GLU A 439 21.66 -15.18 3.29
N ARG A 440 20.73 -14.84 2.39
CA ARG A 440 20.09 -15.79 1.46
C ARG A 440 21.11 -16.43 0.50
N GLU A 441 22.06 -15.67 -0.03
CA GLU A 441 23.15 -16.16 -0.89
C GLU A 441 24.17 -17.07 -0.17
N ARG A 442 24.26 -16.97 1.15
CA ARG A 442 25.01 -17.90 2.00
C ARG A 442 24.18 -19.14 2.33
N ALA A 443 22.90 -18.94 2.67
CA ALA A 443 21.97 -20.01 3.03
C ALA A 443 21.75 -21.00 1.86
N SER A 444 21.65 -20.52 0.62
CA SER A 444 21.48 -21.35 -0.58
C SER A 444 22.65 -22.29 -0.88
N ARG A 445 23.80 -22.14 -0.19
CA ARG A 445 24.98 -23.01 -0.30
C ARG A 445 25.07 -24.04 0.84
N VAL A 446 24.15 -24.00 1.79
CA VAL A 446 24.17 -24.78 3.04
C VAL A 446 22.85 -25.50 3.31
N LEU A 447 21.73 -24.92 2.86
CA LEU A 447 20.39 -25.50 3.00
C LEU A 447 19.96 -26.15 1.68
N CYS A 448 19.64 -27.43 1.70
CA CYS A 448 19.09 -28.16 0.57
C CYS A 448 17.56 -28.04 0.52
N GLY A 449 17.01 -27.77 -0.66
CA GLY A 449 15.58 -27.93 -0.95
C GLY A 449 15.24 -29.36 -1.41
N PRO A 450 13.99 -29.63 -1.81
CA PRO A 450 13.65 -30.87 -2.51
C PRO A 450 14.41 -30.98 -3.84
N GLU A 451 14.63 -32.22 -4.30
CA GLU A 451 15.20 -32.51 -5.62
C GLU A 451 14.24 -32.00 -6.71
N ARG A 452 14.49 -30.78 -7.22
CA ARG A 452 13.75 -30.25 -8.39
C ARG A 452 14.09 -31.10 -9.62
N PRO A 453 13.11 -31.61 -10.39
CA PRO A 453 13.38 -32.28 -11.65
C PRO A 453 14.19 -31.37 -12.57
N VAL A 454 15.38 -31.81 -12.96
CA VAL A 454 16.29 -31.01 -13.80
C VAL A 454 15.81 -31.08 -15.25
N THR A 455 14.84 -30.24 -15.60
CA THR A 455 14.33 -30.10 -16.98
C THR A 455 15.30 -29.30 -17.85
N ALA A 456 16.52 -29.82 -17.99
CA ALA A 456 17.45 -29.46 -19.04
C ALA A 456 17.48 -30.61 -20.06
N ALA A 457 17.26 -30.29 -21.34
CA ALA A 457 17.32 -31.22 -22.47
C ALA A 457 16.31 -32.40 -22.48
N SER A 458 15.00 -32.10 -22.42
CA SER A 458 13.93 -33.06 -22.82
C SER A 458 13.03 -32.54 -23.96
N LEU A 459 13.51 -31.58 -24.76
CA LEU A 459 12.84 -31.07 -25.97
C LEU A 459 13.61 -31.43 -27.23
N SER A 460 13.63 -32.73 -27.53
CA SER A 460 13.94 -33.26 -28.87
C SER A 460 12.75 -34.06 -29.39
N LEU A 461 11.71 -33.37 -29.86
CA LEU A 461 10.62 -34.00 -30.59
C LEU A 461 11.12 -34.43 -32.00
N SER A 462 11.75 -35.59 -32.07
CA SER A 462 11.63 -36.43 -33.27
C SER A 462 10.25 -37.08 -33.21
N ALA A 463 9.35 -36.71 -34.12
CA ALA A 463 8.04 -37.33 -34.21
C ALA A 463 8.16 -38.76 -34.76
N ASP A 464 7.45 -39.71 -34.17
CA ASP A 464 7.02 -40.90 -34.88
C ASP A 464 5.68 -41.43 -34.33
N LEU A 465 4.89 -42.06 -35.20
CA LEU A 465 3.54 -42.56 -34.90
C LEU A 465 3.52 -44.09 -34.99
N GLY A 466 3.45 -44.79 -33.84
CA GLY A 466 3.58 -46.25 -33.77
C GLY A 466 2.55 -46.93 -32.87
N ALA A 467 1.86 -47.93 -33.45
CA ALA A 467 0.74 -48.71 -32.89
C ALA A 467 0.96 -49.42 -31.54
N ALA A 468 -0.15 -49.86 -30.92
CA ALA A 468 -0.18 -50.58 -29.64
C ALA A 468 -0.05 -52.12 -29.77
N GLY A 469 0.40 -52.79 -28.70
CA GLY A 469 0.43 -54.25 -28.53
C GLY A 469 0.75 -54.67 -27.07
N PRO A 470 0.22 -55.79 -26.50
CA PRO A 470 0.28 -56.08 -25.06
C PRO A 470 1.10 -57.32 -24.62
N ASP A 471 1.29 -57.43 -23.28
CA ASP A 471 1.66 -58.60 -22.43
C ASP A 471 3.00 -59.36 -22.71
N THR A 472 3.83 -59.74 -21.71
CA THR A 472 3.54 -60.81 -20.72
C THR A 472 4.64 -60.99 -19.62
N ALA A 473 4.22 -61.53 -18.46
CA ALA A 473 4.88 -62.52 -17.57
C ALA A 473 6.39 -62.45 -17.13
N THR A 474 6.59 -62.07 -15.86
CA THR A 474 7.39 -62.74 -14.79
C THR A 474 8.62 -63.65 -15.06
N THR A 475 9.73 -63.43 -14.33
CA THR A 475 10.49 -64.50 -13.59
C THR A 475 11.53 -63.98 -12.58
N ARG A 476 11.88 -64.80 -11.57
CA ARG A 476 12.97 -64.66 -10.55
C ARG A 476 13.08 -66.01 -9.78
N PRO A 477 14.10 -66.31 -8.95
CA PRO A 477 15.46 -65.77 -8.83
C PRO A 477 16.56 -66.87 -8.87
N GLN A 478 17.85 -66.49 -8.80
CA GLN A 478 18.89 -67.26 -8.07
C GLN A 478 19.82 -66.30 -7.30
N ARG A 479 20.59 -66.82 -6.33
CA ARG A 479 21.50 -66.04 -5.46
C ARG A 479 22.97 -66.43 -5.66
N GLY A 480 23.85 -65.44 -5.75
CA GLY A 480 25.31 -65.55 -5.61
C GLY A 480 25.81 -64.71 -4.43
N ALA A 481 27.06 -64.91 -3.99
CA ALA A 481 27.53 -64.44 -2.68
C ALA A 481 28.14 -63.02 -2.65
N ALA A 482 27.72 -62.28 -1.62
CA ALA A 482 28.29 -61.09 -0.98
C ALA A 482 29.57 -60.43 -1.55
N THR A 483 29.40 -59.23 -2.09
CA THR A 483 30.27 -58.06 -1.86
C THR A 483 29.42 -56.86 -1.45
N MET A 484 29.99 -55.87 -0.76
CA MET A 484 29.28 -54.65 -0.34
C MET A 484 28.93 -53.80 -1.57
N PRO A 485 27.65 -53.50 -1.87
CA PRO A 485 27.28 -52.72 -3.04
C PRO A 485 27.43 -51.21 -2.81
N ASP A 486 27.73 -50.51 -3.90
CA ASP A 486 27.71 -49.05 -4.01
C ASP A 486 26.31 -48.49 -3.66
N MET A 487 26.25 -47.40 -2.91
CA MET A 487 24.98 -46.78 -2.44
C MET A 487 24.28 -45.93 -3.52
N ASN A 488 24.61 -46.14 -4.80
CA ASN A 488 24.04 -45.41 -5.93
C ASN A 488 23.24 -46.29 -6.92
N ALA A 489 23.02 -47.57 -6.60
CA ALA A 489 22.24 -48.49 -7.43
C ALA A 489 20.90 -48.87 -6.75
N GLY A 490 19.78 -48.36 -7.27
CA GLY A 490 18.44 -48.85 -6.90
C GLY A 490 17.45 -47.85 -6.29
N ARG A 491 17.50 -46.55 -6.63
CA ARG A 491 16.27 -45.74 -6.61
C ARG A 491 15.47 -46.08 -7.86
N ALA A 492 14.24 -46.58 -7.70
CA ALA A 492 13.30 -46.72 -8.81
C ALA A 492 12.78 -45.33 -9.23
N ASP A 493 12.42 -45.17 -10.50
CA ASP A 493 11.87 -43.92 -11.02
C ASP A 493 10.54 -43.55 -10.33
N LEU A 494 10.65 -42.67 -9.34
CA LEU A 494 9.59 -41.76 -8.93
C LEU A 494 9.91 -40.37 -9.47
N ALA A 495 9.99 -40.27 -10.80
CA ALA A 495 9.94 -38.99 -11.49
C ALA A 495 8.70 -38.23 -10.99
N ALA A 496 8.91 -37.06 -10.38
CA ALA A 496 7.80 -36.25 -9.90
C ALA A 496 6.86 -35.95 -11.10
N PRO A 497 5.54 -36.19 -10.97
CA PRO A 497 4.63 -36.13 -12.12
C PRO A 497 4.66 -34.72 -12.72
N SER A 498 5.19 -34.61 -13.93
CA SER A 498 5.33 -33.35 -14.67
C SER A 498 3.94 -32.81 -15.00
N VAL A 499 3.47 -31.88 -14.16
CA VAL A 499 2.15 -31.26 -14.33
C VAL A 499 2.14 -30.53 -15.67
N PRO A 500 1.21 -30.86 -16.59
CA PRO A 500 1.14 -30.20 -17.89
C PRO A 500 1.02 -28.69 -17.72
N THR A 501 1.77 -27.92 -18.51
CA THR A 501 1.91 -26.47 -18.33
C THR A 501 0.57 -25.74 -18.29
N HIS A 502 -0.41 -26.16 -19.10
CA HIS A 502 -1.78 -25.60 -19.07
C HIS A 502 -2.49 -25.86 -17.73
N THR A 503 -2.29 -27.03 -17.10
CA THR A 503 -2.87 -27.39 -15.80
C THR A 503 -2.23 -26.57 -14.68
N LEU A 504 -0.93 -26.31 -14.75
CA LEU A 504 -0.24 -25.40 -13.83
C LEU A 504 -0.76 -23.96 -13.99
N VAL A 505 -0.82 -23.44 -15.23
CA VAL A 505 -1.32 -22.08 -15.51
C VAL A 505 -2.75 -21.89 -14.98
N ALA A 506 -3.65 -22.86 -15.19
CA ALA A 506 -5.00 -22.81 -14.63
C ALA A 506 -4.97 -22.78 -13.09
N ALA A 507 -4.22 -23.69 -12.46
CA ALA A 507 -4.11 -23.76 -10.99
C ALA A 507 -3.52 -22.49 -10.35
N VAL A 508 -2.54 -21.85 -11.00
CA VAL A 508 -1.94 -20.58 -10.51
C VAL A 508 -2.92 -19.42 -10.68
N GLY A 509 -3.67 -19.35 -11.79
CA GLY A 509 -4.71 -18.34 -11.99
C GLY A 509 -5.84 -18.46 -10.93
N ASP A 510 -6.30 -19.68 -10.66
CA ASP A 510 -7.26 -20.00 -9.61
C ASP A 510 -6.76 -19.57 -8.21
N ALA A 511 -5.50 -19.89 -7.91
CA ALA A 511 -4.86 -19.53 -6.65
C ALA A 511 -4.74 -18.01 -6.47
N LEU A 512 -4.35 -17.30 -7.53
CA LEU A 512 -4.21 -15.85 -7.55
C LEU A 512 -5.58 -15.17 -7.33
N PHE A 513 -6.63 -15.63 -8.00
CA PHE A 513 -7.99 -15.10 -7.81
C PHE A 513 -8.48 -15.29 -6.37
N CYS A 514 -8.43 -16.51 -5.84
CA CYS A 514 -8.92 -16.80 -4.49
C CYS A 514 -8.10 -16.08 -3.40
N SER A 515 -6.79 -16.00 -3.57
CA SER A 515 -5.91 -15.34 -2.62
C SER A 515 -6.06 -13.82 -2.62
N LYS A 516 -6.24 -13.22 -3.80
CA LYS A 516 -6.56 -11.80 -3.94
C LYS A 516 -7.88 -11.50 -3.23
N LEU A 517 -8.94 -12.26 -3.49
CA LEU A 517 -10.23 -12.11 -2.79
C LEU A 517 -10.10 -12.23 -1.25
N CYS A 518 -9.24 -13.12 -0.75
CA CYS A 518 -8.92 -13.19 0.68
C CYS A 518 -8.18 -11.96 1.21
N SER A 519 -7.22 -11.41 0.46
CA SER A 519 -6.51 -10.16 0.81
C SER A 519 -7.48 -8.98 0.97
N TYR A 520 -8.45 -8.84 0.06
CA TYR A 520 -9.50 -7.83 0.16
C TYR A 520 -10.43 -8.08 1.35
N ALA A 521 -10.83 -9.32 1.60
CA ALA A 521 -11.66 -9.67 2.76
C ALA A 521 -11.00 -9.31 4.10
N GLN A 522 -9.69 -9.57 4.22
CA GLN A 522 -8.88 -9.20 5.38
C GLN A 522 -8.80 -7.67 5.57
N GLY A 523 -8.48 -6.93 4.50
CA GLY A 523 -8.38 -5.46 4.56
C GLY A 523 -9.72 -4.77 4.82
N LEU A 524 -10.82 -5.25 4.23
CA LEU A 524 -12.16 -4.69 4.45
C LEU A 524 -12.69 -4.99 5.85
N SER A 525 -12.38 -6.17 6.42
CA SER A 525 -12.66 -6.47 7.83
C SER A 525 -11.90 -5.53 8.79
N LEU A 526 -10.63 -5.22 8.50
CA LEU A 526 -9.87 -4.21 9.27
C LEU A 526 -10.51 -2.81 9.20
N LEU A 527 -11.04 -2.41 8.04
CA LEU A 527 -11.77 -1.15 7.90
C LEU A 527 -13.11 -1.15 8.65
N GLN A 528 -13.81 -2.28 8.68
CA GLN A 528 -15.08 -2.45 9.40
C GLN A 528 -14.87 -2.35 10.93
N THR A 529 -13.87 -3.07 11.46
CA THR A 529 -13.48 -2.99 12.88
C THR A 529 -13.04 -1.58 13.27
N ALA A 530 -12.15 -0.96 12.48
CA ALA A 530 -11.70 0.41 12.75
C ALA A 530 -12.83 1.44 12.68
N SER A 531 -13.75 1.29 11.72
CA SER A 531 -14.95 2.13 11.60
C SER A 531 -15.86 2.02 12.82
N SER A 532 -15.99 0.82 13.40
CA SER A 532 -16.80 0.58 14.60
C SER A 532 -16.15 1.22 15.84
N GLU A 533 -14.86 0.96 16.06
CA GLU A 533 -14.10 1.50 17.20
C GLU A 533 -13.97 3.04 17.19
N GLN A 534 -13.94 3.66 16.01
CA GLN A 534 -13.73 5.11 15.85
C GLN A 534 -15.01 5.88 15.51
N GLY A 535 -16.15 5.20 15.36
CA GLY A 535 -17.44 5.81 14.97
C GLY A 535 -17.49 6.38 13.55
N TRP A 536 -16.50 6.09 12.70
CA TRP A 536 -16.33 6.73 11.37
C TRP A 536 -17.46 6.47 10.38
N SER A 537 -18.24 5.39 10.57
CA SER A 537 -19.37 5.02 9.72
C SER A 537 -18.99 4.81 8.24
N LEU A 538 -17.85 4.17 8.00
CA LEU A 538 -17.30 3.91 6.67
C LEU A 538 -18.25 3.07 5.80
N LYS A 539 -18.49 3.51 4.56
CA LYS A 539 -19.33 2.80 3.58
C LYS A 539 -18.46 1.92 2.68
N LEU A 540 -18.31 0.64 3.00
CA LEU A 540 -17.40 -0.26 2.27
C LEU A 540 -17.72 -0.37 0.75
N SER A 541 -18.99 -0.26 0.36
CA SER A 541 -19.40 -0.17 -1.05
C SER A 541 -18.86 1.07 -1.77
N GLU A 542 -18.88 2.24 -1.12
CA GLU A 542 -18.29 3.47 -1.63
C GLU A 542 -16.76 3.41 -1.67
N LEU A 543 -16.12 2.77 -0.68
CA LEU A 543 -14.67 2.56 -0.70
C LEU A 543 -14.24 1.66 -1.85
N ALA A 544 -14.98 0.56 -2.10
CA ALA A 544 -14.77 -0.27 -3.28
C ALA A 544 -14.98 0.53 -4.58
N ARG A 545 -16.05 1.35 -4.66
CA ARG A 545 -16.35 2.21 -5.81
C ARG A 545 -15.19 3.14 -6.16
N ILE A 546 -14.64 3.88 -5.19
CA ILE A 546 -13.55 4.83 -5.45
C ILE A 546 -12.20 4.15 -5.73
N TRP A 547 -12.06 2.84 -5.49
CA TRP A 547 -10.88 2.07 -5.88
C TRP A 547 -10.97 1.51 -7.31
N LYS A 548 -12.16 1.49 -7.96
CA LYS A 548 -12.33 0.97 -9.34
C LYS A 548 -11.52 1.69 -10.40
N GLY A 549 -11.15 2.96 -10.17
CA GLY A 549 -10.34 3.77 -11.08
C GLY A 549 -9.30 4.60 -10.35
N GLY A 550 -8.31 5.08 -11.10
CA GLY A 550 -7.21 5.94 -10.61
C GLY A 550 -6.21 5.26 -9.69
N CYS A 551 -6.65 4.44 -8.73
CA CYS A 551 -5.79 3.80 -7.73
C CYS A 551 -4.88 2.70 -8.32
N ILE A 552 -3.92 2.22 -7.53
CA ILE A 552 -3.00 1.15 -7.95
C ILE A 552 -3.71 -0.22 -7.99
N ILE A 553 -4.58 -0.51 -7.02
CA ILE A 553 -5.25 -1.82 -6.90
C ILE A 553 -6.45 -1.99 -7.84
N ARG A 554 -6.70 -1.04 -8.75
CA ARG A 554 -7.87 -1.00 -9.63
C ARG A 554 -8.02 -2.27 -10.48
N ALA A 555 -9.22 -2.84 -10.45
CA ALA A 555 -9.51 -4.19 -10.94
C ALA A 555 -11.02 -4.38 -11.18
N GLN A 556 -11.39 -5.25 -12.14
CA GLN A 556 -12.79 -5.66 -12.32
C GLN A 556 -13.38 -6.36 -11.08
N LEU A 557 -12.54 -7.01 -10.26
CA LEU A 557 -12.97 -7.60 -8.98
C LEU A 557 -13.65 -6.58 -8.05
N LEU A 558 -13.25 -5.31 -8.10
CA LEU A 558 -13.84 -4.26 -7.24
C LEU A 558 -15.31 -3.97 -7.57
N GLU A 559 -15.76 -4.20 -8.80
CA GLU A 559 -17.19 -4.09 -9.16
C GLU A 559 -18.03 -5.11 -8.39
N ARG A 560 -17.47 -6.30 -8.17
CA ARG A 560 -18.11 -7.40 -7.45
C ARG A 560 -18.14 -7.17 -5.95
N ILE A 561 -17.06 -6.60 -5.41
CA ILE A 561 -16.95 -6.19 -3.99
C ILE A 561 -17.93 -5.04 -3.71
N GLU A 562 -18.00 -4.05 -4.61
CA GLU A 562 -19.01 -2.98 -4.57
C GLU A 562 -20.43 -3.57 -4.60
N ALA A 563 -20.72 -4.52 -5.51
CA ALA A 563 -22.02 -5.16 -5.61
C ALA A 563 -22.42 -5.95 -4.34
N ALA A 564 -21.46 -6.65 -3.70
CA ALA A 564 -21.70 -7.36 -2.43
C ALA A 564 -22.14 -6.40 -1.32
N PHE A 565 -21.35 -5.34 -1.05
CA PHE A 565 -21.70 -4.35 -0.02
C PHE A 565 -22.85 -3.39 -0.43
N ARG A 566 -23.29 -3.39 -1.69
CA ARG A 566 -24.55 -2.76 -2.12
C ARG A 566 -25.77 -3.66 -1.84
N ARG A 567 -25.64 -4.99 -1.94
CA ARG A 567 -26.69 -5.96 -1.54
C ARG A 567 -26.84 -6.01 -0.02
N GLU A 568 -25.72 -6.20 0.68
CA GLU A 568 -25.69 -6.34 2.13
C GLU A 568 -24.66 -5.37 2.74
N PRO A 569 -25.06 -4.13 3.07
CA PRO A 569 -24.16 -3.16 3.70
C PRO A 569 -23.64 -3.57 5.09
N GLY A 570 -24.32 -4.54 5.73
CA GLY A 570 -23.94 -5.09 7.04
C GLY A 570 -23.04 -6.33 7.00
N LEU A 571 -22.67 -6.81 5.80
CA LEU A 571 -21.93 -8.06 5.59
C LEU A 571 -20.65 -8.09 6.47
N PRO A 572 -20.52 -9.06 7.40
CA PRO A 572 -19.41 -9.05 8.38
C PRO A 572 -18.09 -9.59 7.82
N ASN A 573 -18.12 -10.23 6.65
CA ASN A 573 -16.92 -10.57 5.88
C ASN A 573 -17.25 -10.79 4.40
N LEU A 574 -16.40 -10.28 3.50
CA LEU A 574 -16.56 -10.40 2.05
C LEU A 574 -16.65 -11.86 1.56
N LEU A 575 -16.05 -12.82 2.28
CA LEU A 575 -16.10 -14.25 1.92
C LEU A 575 -17.47 -14.90 2.12
N LEU A 576 -18.43 -14.21 2.75
CA LEU A 576 -19.79 -14.71 2.99
C LEU A 576 -20.79 -14.32 1.88
N ASP A 577 -20.40 -13.45 0.94
CA ASP A 577 -21.23 -13.12 -0.22
C ASP A 577 -21.38 -14.34 -1.14
N GLU A 578 -22.63 -14.74 -1.42
CA GLU A 578 -22.95 -15.98 -2.16
C GLU A 578 -22.24 -16.08 -3.52
N MET A 579 -22.16 -14.97 -4.27
CA MET A 579 -21.55 -14.97 -5.60
C MET A 579 -20.03 -15.15 -5.54
N LEU A 580 -19.38 -14.53 -4.56
CA LEU A 580 -17.94 -14.62 -4.34
C LEU A 580 -17.55 -15.96 -3.70
N ALA A 581 -18.34 -16.47 -2.77
CA ALA A 581 -18.19 -17.81 -2.18
C ALA A 581 -18.32 -18.90 -3.26
N ALA A 582 -19.29 -18.80 -4.16
CA ALA A 582 -19.44 -19.73 -5.28
C ALA A 582 -18.25 -19.72 -6.26
N ASP A 583 -17.57 -18.58 -6.43
CA ASP A 583 -16.36 -18.49 -7.26
C ASP A 583 -15.11 -19.08 -6.57
N ILE A 584 -14.99 -18.98 -5.25
CA ILE A 584 -13.96 -19.71 -4.49
C ILE A 584 -14.25 -21.22 -4.54
N ALA A 585 -15.51 -21.63 -4.37
CA ALA A 585 -15.90 -23.03 -4.41
C ALA A 585 -15.53 -23.71 -5.75
N ARG A 586 -15.61 -22.99 -6.88
CA ARG A 586 -15.18 -23.45 -8.21
C ARG A 586 -13.65 -23.55 -8.38
N ARG A 587 -12.87 -22.71 -7.71
CA ARG A 587 -11.41 -22.55 -7.94
C ARG A 587 -10.53 -23.10 -6.81
N GLN A 588 -11.10 -23.51 -5.67
CA GLN A 588 -10.31 -23.95 -4.52
C GLN A 588 -9.45 -25.19 -4.81
N ASP A 589 -9.81 -26.05 -5.76
CA ASP A 589 -9.01 -27.23 -6.10
C ASP A 589 -7.78 -26.87 -6.96
N GLY A 590 -7.90 -25.87 -7.84
CA GLY A 590 -6.76 -25.24 -8.51
C GLY A 590 -5.85 -24.55 -7.50
N TRP A 591 -6.43 -23.79 -6.57
CA TRP A 591 -5.71 -23.11 -5.49
C TRP A 591 -4.93 -24.08 -4.58
N ARG A 592 -5.57 -25.17 -4.12
CA ARG A 592 -4.94 -26.23 -3.31
C ARG A 592 -3.82 -26.92 -4.09
N ARG A 593 -4.04 -27.23 -5.37
CA ARG A 593 -3.03 -27.82 -6.26
C ARG A 593 -1.82 -26.90 -6.43
N CYS A 594 -2.04 -25.60 -6.61
CA CYS A 594 -1.00 -24.59 -6.70
C CYS A 594 -0.13 -24.53 -5.44
N VAL A 595 -0.73 -24.41 -4.25
CA VAL A 595 0.00 -24.38 -2.97
C VAL A 595 0.74 -25.70 -2.71
N ALA A 596 0.14 -26.85 -3.04
CA ALA A 596 0.80 -28.15 -2.93
C ALA A 596 2.01 -28.28 -3.89
N LEU A 597 1.91 -27.78 -5.11
CA LEU A 597 3.01 -27.78 -6.08
C LEU A 597 4.14 -26.83 -5.66
N ALA A 598 3.82 -25.66 -5.09
CA ALA A 598 4.81 -24.73 -4.54
C ALA A 598 5.65 -25.42 -3.44
N ALA A 599 4.98 -26.06 -2.48
CA ALA A 599 5.63 -26.80 -1.40
C ALA A 599 6.47 -27.97 -1.93
N ALA A 600 5.93 -28.78 -2.85
CA ALA A 600 6.61 -29.96 -3.40
C ALA A 600 7.89 -29.63 -4.19
N HIS A 601 7.91 -28.51 -4.93
CA HIS A 601 9.07 -28.07 -5.72
C HIS A 601 9.99 -27.10 -4.95
N GLY A 602 9.64 -26.76 -3.70
CA GLY A 602 10.37 -25.81 -2.89
C GLY A 602 10.46 -24.43 -3.55
N VAL A 603 9.34 -23.89 -4.04
CA VAL A 603 9.24 -22.47 -4.41
C VAL A 603 8.43 -21.73 -3.34
N PRO A 604 8.91 -20.57 -2.84
CA PRO A 604 8.28 -19.90 -1.72
C PRO A 604 6.96 -19.24 -2.14
N ALA A 605 5.86 -19.69 -1.54
CA ALA A 605 4.52 -19.16 -1.78
C ALA A 605 3.82 -18.70 -0.48
N PRO A 606 4.44 -17.81 0.34
CA PRO A 606 3.93 -17.48 1.67
C PRO A 606 2.56 -16.79 1.64
N ALA A 607 2.29 -15.86 0.72
CA ALA A 607 1.00 -15.17 0.65
C ALA A 607 -0.12 -16.08 0.11
N LEU A 608 0.16 -16.92 -0.89
CA LEU A 608 -0.77 -17.95 -1.41
C LEU A 608 -1.09 -19.04 -0.37
N THR A 609 -0.12 -19.38 0.49
CA THR A 609 -0.30 -20.35 1.58
C THR A 609 -1.04 -19.72 2.77
N ALA A 610 -0.73 -18.47 3.10
CA ALA A 610 -1.37 -17.72 4.17
C ALA A 610 -2.85 -17.40 3.88
N SER A 611 -3.18 -17.06 2.62
CA SER A 611 -4.56 -16.87 2.17
C SER A 611 -5.37 -18.18 2.23
N LEU A 612 -4.80 -19.31 1.80
CA LEU A 612 -5.46 -20.62 1.87
C LEU A 612 -5.70 -21.04 3.32
N SER A 613 -4.70 -20.84 4.18
CA SER A 613 -4.79 -21.11 5.63
C SER A 613 -5.86 -20.24 6.30
N TYR A 614 -5.95 -18.96 5.91
CA TYR A 614 -7.01 -18.05 6.35
C TYR A 614 -8.40 -18.55 5.94
N TYR A 615 -8.60 -18.92 4.67
CA TYR A 615 -9.88 -19.45 4.18
C TYR A 615 -10.28 -20.76 4.89
N ASP A 616 -9.36 -21.73 4.98
CA ASP A 616 -9.63 -23.01 5.64
C ASP A 616 -9.86 -22.89 7.14
N THR A 617 -9.29 -21.87 7.80
CA THR A 617 -9.59 -21.54 9.20
C THR A 617 -10.93 -20.83 9.34
N TYR A 618 -11.21 -19.82 8.51
CA TYR A 618 -12.41 -18.99 8.61
C TYR A 618 -13.71 -19.79 8.37
N ARG A 619 -13.67 -20.80 7.49
CA ARG A 619 -14.84 -21.65 7.19
C ARG A 619 -15.09 -22.80 8.20
N GLN A 620 -14.29 -22.95 9.25
CA GLN A 620 -14.43 -24.03 10.24
C GLN A 620 -15.19 -23.57 11.49
N GLY A 621 -16.41 -24.07 11.67
CA GLY A 621 -17.23 -23.79 12.86
C GLY A 621 -16.66 -24.30 14.19
N VAL A 622 -15.65 -25.19 14.18
CA VAL A 622 -14.92 -25.63 15.38
C VAL A 622 -13.43 -25.80 15.07
N LEU A 623 -12.60 -24.88 15.57
CA LEU A 623 -11.14 -24.95 15.45
C LEU A 623 -10.53 -25.80 16.59
N ARG A 624 -10.28 -27.09 16.30
CA ARG A 624 -9.73 -28.04 17.28
C ARG A 624 -8.35 -27.65 17.83
N SER A 625 -7.54 -26.96 17.03
CA SER A 625 -6.27 -26.36 17.45
C SER A 625 -6.50 -25.32 18.56
N SER A 626 -7.44 -24.40 18.38
CA SER A 626 -7.81 -23.39 19.38
C SER A 626 -8.41 -24.00 20.65
N GLN A 627 -9.16 -25.10 20.54
CA GLN A 627 -9.64 -25.86 21.70
C GLN A 627 -8.46 -26.43 22.52
N LEU A 628 -7.46 -27.02 21.86
CA LEU A 628 -6.25 -27.52 22.53
C LEU A 628 -5.43 -26.38 23.16
N VAL A 629 -5.30 -25.24 22.48
CA VAL A 629 -4.62 -24.05 23.04
C VAL A 629 -5.34 -23.53 24.29
N GLN A 630 -6.68 -23.50 24.31
CA GLN A 630 -7.45 -23.15 25.52
C GLN A 630 -7.23 -24.17 26.65
N ALA A 631 -7.27 -25.47 26.35
CA ALA A 631 -6.98 -26.51 27.33
C ALA A 631 -5.55 -26.41 27.90
N GLN A 632 -4.55 -26.12 27.05
CA GLN A 632 -3.17 -25.88 27.48
C GLN A 632 -3.07 -24.65 28.40
N ARG A 633 -3.67 -23.53 28.02
CA ARG A 633 -3.70 -22.29 28.81
C ARG A 633 -4.33 -22.48 30.18
N ASP A 634 -5.41 -23.25 30.27
CA ASP A 634 -6.02 -23.59 31.56
C ASP A 634 -5.15 -24.58 32.37
N CYS A 635 -4.50 -25.54 31.71
CA CYS A 635 -3.60 -26.53 32.33
C CYS A 635 -2.35 -25.91 32.96
N PHE A 636 -1.60 -25.05 32.26
CA PHE A 636 -0.38 -24.46 32.80
C PHE A 636 -0.60 -23.16 33.60
N GLY A 637 -1.73 -22.48 33.40
CA GLY A 637 -1.94 -21.10 33.87
C GLY A 637 -3.29 -20.81 34.53
N SER A 638 -4.18 -21.81 34.67
CA SER A 638 -5.55 -21.63 35.19
C SER A 638 -6.33 -20.50 34.49
N HIS A 639 -6.04 -20.29 33.20
CA HIS A 639 -6.62 -19.19 32.41
C HIS A 639 -8.12 -19.35 32.10
N THR A 640 -8.75 -20.48 32.45
CA THR A 640 -10.15 -20.82 32.21
C THR A 640 -10.53 -20.96 30.73
N TYR A 641 -11.69 -21.57 30.47
CA TYR A 641 -12.25 -21.79 29.14
C TYR A 641 -13.79 -21.89 29.16
N GLU A 642 -14.42 -21.67 28.01
CA GLU A 642 -15.85 -21.95 27.81
C GLU A 642 -16.08 -23.32 27.16
N ARG A 643 -17.27 -23.88 27.33
CA ARG A 643 -17.65 -25.20 26.77
C ARG A 643 -18.71 -25.07 25.68
N LEU A 644 -18.58 -25.87 24.62
CA LEU A 644 -19.56 -25.89 23.51
C LEU A 644 -20.97 -26.36 23.93
N ASP A 645 -21.08 -27.24 24.93
CA ASP A 645 -22.37 -27.70 25.48
C ASP A 645 -22.97 -26.73 26.52
N ARG A 646 -22.20 -25.71 26.94
CA ARG A 646 -22.56 -24.74 27.98
C ARG A 646 -21.95 -23.35 27.67
N PRO A 647 -22.35 -22.68 26.57
CA PRO A 647 -21.82 -21.37 26.18
C PRO A 647 -22.13 -20.29 27.22
N GLY A 648 -21.27 -19.28 27.33
CA GLY A 648 -21.39 -18.19 28.30
C GLY A 648 -21.10 -18.58 29.75
N ARG A 649 -20.63 -19.81 30.00
CA ARG A 649 -20.20 -20.30 31.32
C ARG A 649 -18.71 -20.61 31.28
N VAL A 650 -17.98 -20.07 32.25
CA VAL A 650 -16.52 -20.20 32.40
C VAL A 650 -16.20 -21.43 33.25
N TRP A 651 -15.15 -22.16 32.88
CA TRP A 651 -14.71 -23.40 33.51
C TRP A 651 -13.21 -23.40 33.77
N HIS A 652 -12.79 -24.05 34.86
CA HIS A 652 -11.41 -24.44 35.12
C HIS A 652 -11.37 -25.95 35.35
N THR A 653 -10.36 -26.66 34.84
CA THR A 653 -10.17 -28.09 35.08
C THR A 653 -8.89 -28.36 35.86
N ARG A 654 -8.92 -29.31 36.80
CA ARG A 654 -7.73 -29.79 37.52
C ARG A 654 -6.92 -30.76 36.67
N TRP A 655 -6.36 -30.28 35.55
CA TRP A 655 -5.70 -31.09 34.50
C TRP A 655 -4.59 -32.01 35.00
N THR A 656 -3.83 -31.60 36.01
CA THR A 656 -2.73 -32.37 36.63
C THR A 656 -3.14 -33.11 37.90
N GLY A 657 -4.41 -32.99 38.31
CA GLY A 657 -4.98 -33.67 39.47
C GLY A 657 -5.93 -34.79 39.04
N ASP A 658 -7.20 -34.66 39.42
CA ASP A 658 -8.26 -35.63 39.14
C ASP A 658 -9.06 -35.34 37.85
N GLY A 659 -8.66 -34.33 37.08
CA GLY A 659 -9.33 -33.94 35.83
C GLY A 659 -10.73 -33.36 36.01
N GLN A 660 -11.17 -33.03 37.24
CA GLN A 660 -12.49 -32.44 37.47
C GLN A 660 -12.56 -31.01 36.91
N SER A 661 -13.57 -30.75 36.08
CA SER A 661 -13.98 -29.41 35.64
C SER A 661 -14.93 -28.79 36.66
N VAL A 662 -14.60 -27.60 37.14
CA VAL A 662 -15.48 -26.75 37.97
C VAL A 662 -15.94 -25.53 37.17
N GLU A 663 -17.22 -25.20 37.30
CA GLU A 663 -17.77 -23.95 36.74
C GLU A 663 -17.36 -22.78 37.62
N ILE A 664 -16.79 -21.73 37.03
CA ILE A 664 -16.29 -20.54 37.71
C ILE A 664 -17.32 -19.42 37.54
N SER A 665 -17.84 -18.91 38.65
CA SER A 665 -18.63 -17.67 38.66
C SER A 665 -17.72 -16.46 38.38
N ALA A 666 -18.11 -15.62 37.43
CA ALA A 666 -17.45 -14.35 37.12
C ALA A 666 -17.59 -13.30 38.25
#